data_AF-A0A957Q727-F1
#
_entry.id   AF-A0A957Q727-F1
#
_cell.length_a   1.000
_cell.length_b   1.000
_cell.length_c   1.000
_cell.angle_alpha   90.00
_cell.angle_beta   90.00
_cell.angle_gamma   90.00
#
_symmetry.space_group_name_H-M   'P 1'
#
loop_
_entity.id
_entity.type
_entity.pdbx_description
1 polymer ?
#
loop_
_entity_poly.entity_id
_entity_poly.type
_entity_poly.pdbx_seq_one_letter_code
_entity_poly.pdbx_strand_id
1 'polypeptide(L)'
;MKRILFTLFLLGLLALLTVQGDGWSLTPKAALAQESTTAQLPEPTLYMPSNVQRAFDNGTRSPDGNVSENYWQNRSEHTMTINIAPPSRTISATEEITYYNNSPGALDFVAIRLYFNVHQPEAMRRKQIMPEFLNSGIVVDEFRVNGEVKPWPGPAAPGSTLAVVPLEEPLPSNASISLGFDWHFDLADAESFDGGSAWKEGAIDETTYFLGYFYPRVDVYDDIDGWDASEFDLSAEWYGDFVDYTFAVNVPRNFVVWATGDLLNLDEVLQPEYAQRLEESYTSDEVINIAQPDEIQGGLVTTQDDTVTWQWRADNVRDIAIAVGDHYYWDAGSVVVDPATGRRASVQAVYNEEATDFQEMVEFGKSALAFGSTEWPGVPYPYSHSTIIRGGADEEYPMMANDASDPEDPTFTRFVAAHELLHSWFPFYMGIDERRYPMLDEGWVTAFEYLINVRDLGAAEAAGVFQTFRVLPFIAPNAARDLPIITPLDAMQGGSTSFSANPYGKPAQAYLALKELMGDEALKAALHEFMDRWNGKHPLPWDMFNTFNDVSDEDLTWFFNAWFFEPNYADLALESVEEVDGGYEVQIRNVGGWPIPFDVDVIYADGSQESVHQNPAIWQDADTATIQIDSDQELQSVTLNNGIFQDYVVADNAWESESSTETSGTDGGDTEGSGTENEDGALGLGDTYYPLEGNPGYDAQHYTIDLAVDVATNTIDGSTTMEALATDELASFDLDFMGLEISAVTVDGIAAAFSRDRQELTITPSAPIAADANFTVSVAYSGTPEPNQDQALFLAGTSNGWLAWGEKIVGAANQPDGAMNWIPSNNHPSDKATFTFRITVDDPNVAVASGILQEVIAVDNDTNTYIWAMDAPMATQIATVMVGEFERVESVAPNGVPIRNYFLPGTDQADIDAFDPTGEMMVYLEELLGPYPYEAYGVMVIPDYIADSALETQSLSTFDDFGAEAIPEVTVMHELFHQWYGNTLTVADWGDLWLHEGFARYSEVLWYEHTGRLDDANALLTAAYEGQLHTALAPEEYAG
;
A
#
# COMPACT_ATOMS: atom_id res chain seq x y z
N MET A 1 -8.88 -68.36 5.39
CA MET A 1 -9.34 -67.17 6.15
C MET A 1 -8.97 -65.83 5.51
N LYS A 2 -7.96 -65.73 4.63
CA LYS A 2 -7.69 -64.55 3.77
C LYS A 2 -8.43 -64.55 2.41
N ARG A 3 -9.59 -65.23 2.29
CA ARG A 3 -10.38 -65.30 1.02
C ARG A 3 -11.91 -65.14 1.22
N ILE A 4 -12.37 -64.70 2.39
CA ILE A 4 -13.79 -64.39 2.65
C ILE A 4 -14.02 -62.88 2.89
N LEU A 5 -12.98 -62.11 3.27
CA LEU A 5 -13.07 -60.65 3.35
C LEU A 5 -13.04 -59.93 1.98
N PHE A 6 -12.46 -60.56 0.95
CA PHE A 6 -12.34 -59.96 -0.40
C PHE A 6 -13.61 -60.11 -1.26
N THR A 7 -14.59 -60.93 -0.84
CA THR A 7 -15.84 -61.18 -1.61
C THR A 7 -17.05 -60.44 -1.03
N LEU A 8 -16.98 -59.91 0.20
CA LEU A 8 -18.03 -59.05 0.77
C LEU A 8 -17.82 -57.56 0.45
N PHE A 9 -16.59 -57.15 0.13
CA PHE A 9 -16.28 -55.79 -0.35
C PHE A 9 -16.74 -55.56 -1.80
N LEU A 10 -16.75 -56.62 -2.63
CA LEU A 10 -17.14 -56.59 -4.05
C LEU A 10 -18.64 -56.77 -4.32
N LEU A 11 -19.47 -57.02 -3.30
CA LEU A 11 -20.94 -57.12 -3.44
C LEU A 11 -21.71 -55.91 -2.88
N GLY A 12 -21.02 -54.96 -2.25
CA GLY A 12 -21.61 -53.68 -1.82
C GLY A 12 -21.61 -52.59 -2.89
N LEU A 13 -20.76 -52.72 -3.92
CA LEU A 13 -20.61 -51.70 -4.98
C LEU A 13 -21.43 -51.97 -6.25
N LEU A 14 -22.25 -53.04 -6.29
CA LEU A 14 -22.99 -53.44 -7.49
C LEU A 14 -24.52 -53.33 -7.36
N ALA A 15 -25.00 -52.56 -6.38
CA ALA A 15 -26.41 -52.21 -6.28
C ALA A 15 -26.54 -50.72 -5.96
N LEU A 16 -26.46 -49.88 -7.00
CA LEU A 16 -27.25 -48.65 -7.20
C LEU A 16 -26.76 -47.95 -8.47
N LEU A 17 -26.90 -48.64 -9.60
CA LEU A 17 -27.06 -47.99 -10.90
C LEU A 17 -28.52 -48.21 -11.31
N THR A 18 -29.36 -47.24 -11.03
CA THR A 18 -30.58 -47.00 -11.81
C THR A 18 -30.47 -45.59 -12.37
N VAL A 19 -30.18 -45.52 -13.65
CA VAL A 19 -30.32 -44.34 -14.49
C VAL A 19 -31.80 -43.95 -14.54
N GLN A 20 -32.14 -42.74 -14.08
CA GLN A 20 -33.26 -41.96 -14.61
C GLN A 20 -32.90 -40.47 -14.58
N GLY A 21 -32.78 -39.90 -15.79
CA GLY A 21 -33.10 -38.54 -16.23
C GLY A 21 -32.85 -37.32 -15.31
N ASP A 22 -32.00 -36.43 -15.83
CA ASP A 22 -31.99 -34.97 -15.70
C ASP A 22 -31.82 -34.34 -14.30
N GLY A 23 -30.62 -33.77 -14.08
CA GLY A 23 -30.33 -32.79 -13.03
C GLY A 23 -29.10 -33.13 -12.17
N TRP A 24 -28.04 -32.31 -12.25
CA TRP A 24 -26.92 -32.37 -11.30
C TRP A 24 -27.36 -31.67 -10.00
N SER A 25 -27.42 -32.38 -8.88
CA SER A 25 -27.52 -31.77 -7.54
C SER A 25 -26.46 -32.40 -6.62
N LEU A 26 -25.45 -31.61 -6.24
CA LEU A 26 -24.53 -31.98 -5.16
C LEU A 26 -25.26 -31.83 -3.82
N THR A 27 -25.43 -32.94 -3.10
CA THR A 27 -25.76 -32.89 -1.67
C THR A 27 -24.46 -33.11 -0.89
N PRO A 28 -24.08 -32.23 0.06
CA PRO A 28 -22.89 -32.44 0.88
C PRO A 28 -23.07 -33.72 1.71
N LYS A 29 -22.07 -34.61 1.70
CA LYS A 29 -22.02 -35.74 2.61
C LYS A 29 -21.81 -35.24 4.04
N ALA A 30 -22.69 -35.69 4.94
CA ALA A 30 -22.57 -35.50 6.37
C ALA A 30 -21.22 -36.00 6.89
N ALA A 31 -20.51 -35.10 7.58
CA ALA A 31 -19.25 -35.32 8.25
C ALA A 31 -19.36 -36.37 9.37
N LEU A 32 -18.23 -37.03 9.65
CA LEU A 32 -18.02 -37.90 10.80
C LEU A 32 -18.26 -37.10 12.09
N ALA A 33 -19.37 -37.37 12.77
CA ALA A 33 -19.63 -36.83 14.10
C ALA A 33 -18.68 -37.48 15.12
N GLN A 34 -17.55 -36.80 15.38
CA GLN A 34 -16.84 -36.93 16.64
C GLN A 34 -17.69 -36.24 17.72
N GLU A 35 -17.82 -36.84 18.90
CA GLU A 35 -18.57 -36.25 20.02
C GLU A 35 -17.98 -34.88 20.38
N SER A 36 -18.64 -33.82 19.89
CA SER A 36 -18.43 -32.44 20.28
C SER A 36 -18.85 -32.30 21.75
N THR A 37 -17.87 -32.23 22.64
CA THR A 37 -18.04 -31.44 23.85
C THR A 37 -18.33 -30.02 23.38
N THR A 38 -19.51 -29.49 23.70
CA THR A 38 -19.82 -28.06 23.54
C THR A 38 -18.83 -27.27 24.38
N ALA A 39 -17.67 -26.98 23.78
CA ALA A 39 -16.87 -25.85 24.17
C ALA A 39 -17.77 -24.64 23.92
N GLN A 40 -18.00 -23.86 24.98
CA GLN A 40 -18.51 -22.51 24.82
C GLN A 40 -17.58 -21.82 23.81
N LEU A 41 -18.15 -21.25 22.74
CA LEU A 41 -17.36 -20.40 21.86
C LEU A 41 -16.66 -19.36 22.76
N PRO A 42 -15.38 -19.05 22.52
CA PRO A 42 -14.72 -17.98 23.27
C PRO A 42 -15.61 -16.74 23.21
N GLU A 43 -15.69 -16.00 24.31
CA GLU A 43 -16.17 -14.62 24.26
C GLU A 43 -15.42 -13.89 23.13
N PRO A 44 -16.06 -12.99 22.37
CA PRO A 44 -15.40 -12.30 21.27
C PRO A 44 -14.10 -11.66 21.78
N THR A 45 -12.98 -12.05 21.21
CA THR A 45 -11.67 -11.46 21.49
C THR A 45 -11.24 -10.69 20.26
N LEU A 46 -10.66 -9.51 20.45
CA LEU A 46 -9.99 -8.82 19.35
C LEU A 46 -8.86 -9.70 18.83
N TYR A 47 -8.78 -9.85 17.51
CA TYR A 47 -7.69 -10.59 16.88
C TYR A 47 -6.35 -9.95 17.28
N MET A 48 -5.37 -10.78 17.63
CA MET A 48 -4.00 -10.36 17.88
C MET A 48 -3.06 -11.18 17.00
N PRO A 49 -2.19 -10.54 16.21
CA PRO A 49 -1.15 -11.26 15.49
C PRO A 49 -0.16 -11.89 16.49
N SER A 50 0.54 -12.93 16.03
CA SER A 50 1.32 -13.82 16.92
C SER A 50 2.48 -13.13 17.65
N ASN A 51 3.07 -12.09 17.05
CA ASN A 51 4.10 -11.24 17.66
C ASN A 51 3.53 -10.43 18.83
N VAL A 52 2.37 -9.79 18.65
CA VAL A 52 1.67 -9.06 19.72
C VAL A 52 1.24 -10.01 20.84
N GLN A 53 0.60 -11.15 20.51
CA GLN A 53 0.19 -12.14 21.52
C GLN A 53 1.39 -12.59 22.39
N ARG A 54 2.57 -12.74 21.78
CA ARG A 54 3.80 -13.12 22.50
C ARG A 54 4.24 -12.07 23.52
N ALA A 55 4.06 -10.79 23.23
CA ALA A 55 4.37 -9.70 24.16
C ALA A 55 3.47 -9.74 25.41
N PHE A 56 2.17 -10.05 25.23
CA PHE A 56 1.25 -10.29 26.34
C PHE A 56 1.60 -11.57 27.12
N ASP A 57 1.93 -12.67 26.43
CA ASP A 57 2.32 -13.93 27.06
C ASP A 57 3.63 -13.82 27.85
N ASN A 58 4.57 -13.01 27.36
CA ASN A 58 5.82 -12.66 28.05
C ASN A 58 5.61 -11.64 29.17
N GLY A 59 4.42 -11.04 29.25
CA GLY A 59 4.07 -10.03 30.25
C GLY A 59 4.83 -8.72 30.07
N THR A 60 5.25 -8.36 28.86
CA THR A 60 5.75 -7.01 28.53
C THR A 60 4.61 -6.06 28.17
N ARG A 61 3.45 -6.60 27.79
CA ARG A 61 2.17 -5.91 27.63
C ARG A 61 1.12 -6.44 28.61
N SER A 62 0.07 -5.65 28.88
CA SER A 62 -0.94 -5.97 29.90
C SER A 62 -2.37 -5.94 29.33
N PRO A 63 -3.22 -6.95 29.62
CA PRO A 63 -4.60 -7.00 29.12
C PRO A 63 -5.54 -5.95 29.73
N ASP A 64 -5.09 -5.19 30.73
CA ASP A 64 -5.82 -4.05 31.31
C ASP A 64 -5.35 -2.70 30.74
N GLY A 65 -4.44 -2.72 29.75
CA GLY A 65 -3.88 -1.55 29.10
C GLY A 65 -2.83 -0.79 29.92
N ASN A 66 -2.53 -1.23 31.16
CA ASN A 66 -1.46 -0.65 31.95
C ASN A 66 -0.08 -0.98 31.36
N VAL A 67 0.87 -0.06 31.50
CA VAL A 67 2.27 -0.37 31.19
C VAL A 67 2.77 -1.43 32.17
N SER A 68 3.21 -2.57 31.64
CA SER A 68 3.73 -3.67 32.45
C SER A 68 5.02 -3.28 33.18
N GLU A 69 5.26 -3.88 34.35
CA GLU A 69 6.55 -3.77 35.05
C GLU A 69 7.73 -4.34 34.26
N ASN A 70 7.47 -5.21 33.27
CA ASN A 70 8.50 -5.77 32.39
C ASN A 70 8.64 -5.01 31.06
N TYR A 71 7.86 -3.95 30.82
CA TYR A 71 8.02 -3.12 29.63
C TYR A 71 9.43 -2.49 29.64
N TRP A 72 10.04 -2.45 28.46
CA TRP A 72 11.36 -1.88 28.25
C TRP A 72 11.39 -1.19 26.89
N GLN A 73 12.25 -0.20 26.75
CA GLN A 73 12.55 0.45 25.47
C GLN A 73 13.99 0.94 25.51
N ASN A 74 14.64 0.93 24.36
CA ASN A 74 15.99 1.47 24.24
C ASN A 74 15.93 3.00 24.14
N ARG A 75 17.11 3.63 24.17
CA ARG A 75 17.22 5.09 23.96
C ARG A 75 18.58 5.42 23.37
N SER A 76 18.68 6.57 22.72
CA SER A 76 19.95 7.13 22.27
C SER A 76 20.11 8.60 22.64
N GLU A 77 21.36 9.05 22.58
CA GLU A 77 21.76 10.46 22.68
C GLU A 77 22.60 10.78 21.45
N HIS A 78 22.22 11.82 20.70
CA HIS A 78 22.89 12.22 19.46
C HIS A 78 23.57 13.57 19.63
N THR A 79 24.84 13.66 19.22
CA THR A 79 25.55 14.93 19.08
C THR A 79 26.00 15.12 17.65
N MET A 80 25.58 16.22 17.01
CA MET A 80 25.85 16.48 15.59
C MET A 80 26.44 17.86 15.32
N THR A 81 27.27 17.96 14.29
CA THR A 81 27.67 19.23 13.66
C THR A 81 27.44 19.12 12.17
N ILE A 82 26.45 19.85 11.67
CA ILE A 82 25.94 19.79 10.30
C ILE A 82 26.40 21.06 9.56
N ASN A 83 26.84 20.90 8.32
CA ASN A 83 27.28 22.00 7.46
C ASN A 83 26.34 22.11 6.26
N ILE A 84 25.72 23.27 6.11
CA ILE A 84 24.78 23.58 5.04
C ILE A 84 25.25 24.89 4.40
N ALA A 85 25.63 24.87 3.13
CA ALA A 85 26.23 26.01 2.47
C ALA A 85 25.58 26.33 1.11
N PRO A 86 24.31 26.78 1.10
CA PRO A 86 23.63 27.10 -0.15
C PRO A 86 24.44 28.16 -0.95
N PRO A 87 24.46 28.10 -2.30
CA PRO A 87 23.64 27.24 -3.15
C PRO A 87 24.22 25.84 -3.39
N SER A 88 25.24 25.42 -2.63
CA SER A 88 25.71 24.04 -2.67
C SER A 88 24.64 23.13 -2.05
N ARG A 89 24.16 22.14 -2.82
CA ARG A 89 23.23 21.11 -2.35
C ARG A 89 23.91 20.02 -1.51
N THR A 90 25.24 20.00 -1.43
CA THR A 90 25.96 19.04 -0.58
C THR A 90 25.79 19.38 0.90
N ILE A 91 25.20 18.45 1.66
CA ILE A 91 25.08 18.49 3.11
C ILE A 91 26.13 17.54 3.69
N SER A 92 26.79 17.94 4.77
CA SER A 92 27.78 17.09 5.45
C SER A 92 27.74 17.26 6.95
N ALA A 93 27.97 16.20 7.71
CA ALA A 93 28.01 16.26 9.15
C ALA A 93 29.01 15.30 9.79
N THR A 94 29.34 15.62 11.04
CA THR A 94 29.91 14.67 11.99
C THR A 94 28.88 14.42 13.09
N GLU A 95 28.68 13.15 13.42
CA GLU A 95 27.69 12.65 14.35
C GLU A 95 28.31 11.65 15.33
N GLU A 96 27.90 11.71 16.59
CA GLU A 96 28.16 10.70 17.60
C GLU A 96 26.85 10.30 18.28
N ILE A 97 26.55 9.00 18.26
CA ILE A 97 25.37 8.38 18.87
C ILE A 97 25.84 7.55 20.07
N THR A 98 25.29 7.83 21.26
CA THR A 98 25.40 6.91 22.39
C THR A 98 24.10 6.13 22.52
N TYR A 99 24.14 4.83 22.21
CA TYR A 99 22.98 3.94 22.29
C TYR A 99 22.99 3.14 23.59
N TYR A 100 21.85 3.05 24.27
CA TYR A 100 21.68 2.34 25.54
C TYR A 100 20.75 1.13 25.35
N ASN A 101 21.27 -0.08 25.57
CA ASN A 101 20.47 -1.30 25.55
C ASN A 101 19.79 -1.49 26.91
N ASN A 102 18.51 -1.16 26.99
CA ASN A 102 17.66 -1.41 28.16
C ASN A 102 16.83 -2.70 28.01
N SER A 103 16.91 -3.38 26.86
CA SER A 103 16.26 -4.68 26.67
C SER A 103 16.78 -5.73 27.66
N PRO A 104 16.03 -6.80 27.95
CA PRO A 104 16.47 -7.86 28.85
C PRO A 104 17.60 -8.73 28.26
N GLY A 105 17.81 -8.67 26.94
CA GLY A 105 18.79 -9.46 26.20
C GLY A 105 20.11 -8.73 25.95
N ALA A 106 21.12 -9.47 25.51
CA ALA A 106 22.29 -8.88 24.86
C ALA A 106 21.99 -8.73 23.36
N LEU A 107 22.54 -7.69 22.74
CA LEU A 107 22.38 -7.42 21.30
C LEU A 107 23.68 -7.77 20.58
N ASP A 108 23.61 -8.62 19.56
CA ASP A 108 24.79 -9.02 18.77
C ASP A 108 25.09 -8.03 17.62
N PHE A 109 24.14 -7.18 17.27
CA PHE A 109 24.26 -6.13 16.27
C PHE A 109 23.38 -4.92 16.63
N VAL A 110 23.59 -3.80 15.95
CA VAL A 110 22.74 -2.60 15.99
C VAL A 110 22.25 -2.29 14.58
N ALA A 111 20.95 -2.07 14.40
CA ALA A 111 20.39 -1.65 13.13
C ALA A 111 20.46 -0.12 12.99
N ILE A 112 20.90 0.35 11.82
CA ILE A 112 21.06 1.77 11.47
C ILE A 112 20.14 2.08 10.29
N ARG A 113 19.21 2.99 10.53
CA ARG A 113 18.28 3.52 9.54
C ARG A 113 18.95 4.63 8.72
N LEU A 114 18.79 4.55 7.41
CA LEU A 114 19.32 5.47 6.40
C LEU A 114 18.21 5.89 5.43
N TYR A 115 17.19 6.61 5.92
CA TYR A 115 16.01 6.96 5.11
C TYR A 115 16.38 7.63 3.78
N PHE A 116 17.35 8.52 3.78
CA PHE A 116 17.82 9.21 2.57
C PHE A 116 18.37 8.28 1.48
N ASN A 117 18.65 7.00 1.77
CA ASN A 117 18.97 6.03 0.72
C ASN A 117 17.79 5.75 -0.19
N VAL A 118 16.57 6.16 0.17
CA VAL A 118 15.40 6.14 -0.71
C VAL A 118 15.58 7.02 -1.96
N HIS A 119 16.63 7.83 -2.05
CA HIS A 119 17.01 8.56 -3.28
C HIS A 119 17.92 7.74 -4.22
N GLN A 120 18.42 6.57 -3.82
CA GLN A 120 19.26 5.73 -4.68
C GLN A 120 18.44 5.08 -5.80
N PRO A 121 18.98 4.95 -7.02
CA PRO A 121 18.27 4.32 -8.14
C PRO A 121 17.69 2.94 -7.82
N GLU A 122 18.38 2.16 -6.99
CA GLU A 122 18.01 0.79 -6.62
C GLU A 122 17.00 0.69 -5.46
N ALA A 123 16.65 1.80 -4.82
CA ALA A 123 15.75 1.78 -3.66
C ALA A 123 14.31 1.41 -4.04
N MET A 124 13.67 0.57 -3.22
CA MET A 124 12.25 0.25 -3.34
C MET A 124 11.40 1.48 -3.03
N ARG A 125 10.33 1.69 -3.79
CA ARG A 125 9.42 2.83 -3.66
C ARG A 125 8.00 2.42 -4.03
N ARG A 126 7.01 2.92 -3.30
CA ARG A 126 5.58 2.79 -3.65
C ARG A 126 5.05 3.95 -4.50
N LYS A 127 5.83 5.02 -4.64
CA LYS A 127 5.45 6.25 -5.34
C LYS A 127 6.36 6.51 -6.54
N GLN A 128 5.80 7.13 -7.58
CA GLN A 128 6.56 7.54 -8.77
C GLN A 128 7.47 8.71 -8.42
N ILE A 129 8.65 8.74 -9.04
CA ILE A 129 9.66 9.77 -8.82
C ILE A 129 10.19 10.29 -10.15
N MET A 130 10.61 11.56 -10.17
CA MET A 130 11.29 12.15 -11.33
C MET A 130 12.79 11.83 -11.27
N PRO A 131 13.51 11.79 -12.41
CA PRO A 131 14.96 11.56 -12.41
C PRO A 131 15.75 12.51 -11.49
N GLU A 132 15.27 13.73 -11.29
CA GLU A 132 15.86 14.76 -10.43
C GLU A 132 15.78 14.44 -8.92
N PHE A 133 14.92 13.50 -8.54
CA PHE A 133 14.83 12.97 -7.18
C PHE A 133 16.03 12.07 -6.83
N LEU A 134 16.65 11.45 -7.84
CA LEU A 134 17.66 10.41 -7.65
C LEU A 134 19.05 10.99 -7.33
N ASN A 135 19.71 10.41 -6.34
CA ASN A 135 21.09 10.73 -5.96
C ASN A 135 21.80 9.49 -5.36
N SER A 136 22.94 9.66 -4.71
CA SER A 136 23.72 8.55 -4.12
C SER A 136 23.22 8.06 -2.76
N GLY A 137 22.19 8.66 -2.18
CA GLY A 137 21.82 8.49 -0.78
C GLY A 137 22.88 9.04 0.17
N ILE A 138 22.87 8.58 1.43
CA ILE A 138 23.89 8.92 2.43
C ILE A 138 25.20 8.18 2.11
N VAL A 139 26.29 8.95 2.04
CA VAL A 139 27.65 8.43 1.95
C VAL A 139 28.32 8.56 3.32
N VAL A 140 28.66 7.41 3.93
CA VAL A 140 29.43 7.36 5.19
C VAL A 140 30.93 7.42 4.87
N ASP A 141 31.55 8.55 5.18
CA ASP A 141 32.98 8.80 4.96
C ASP A 141 33.87 8.13 6.01
N GLU A 142 33.45 8.17 7.28
CA GLU A 142 34.14 7.52 8.39
C GLU A 142 33.12 6.92 9.36
N PHE A 143 33.36 5.68 9.79
CA PHE A 143 32.57 5.00 10.82
C PHE A 143 33.44 4.65 12.02
N ARG A 144 32.92 4.88 13.22
CA ARG A 144 33.63 4.66 14.48
C ARG A 144 32.78 3.86 15.45
N VAL A 145 33.42 2.96 16.19
CA VAL A 145 32.80 2.24 17.32
C VAL A 145 33.65 2.49 18.57
N ASN A 146 33.05 3.08 19.61
CA ASN A 146 33.75 3.50 20.84
C ASN A 146 34.98 4.38 20.56
N GLY A 147 34.89 5.24 19.55
CA GLY A 147 35.95 6.15 19.12
C GLY A 147 37.08 5.51 18.29
N GLU A 148 37.00 4.20 17.99
CA GLU A 148 37.94 3.53 17.08
C GLU A 148 37.34 3.48 15.67
N VAL A 149 38.12 3.91 14.67
CA VAL A 149 37.72 3.81 13.26
C VAL A 149 37.58 2.34 12.85
N LYS A 150 36.43 1.99 12.30
CA LYS A 150 36.09 0.65 11.80
C LYS A 150 35.66 0.76 10.33
N PRO A 151 35.79 -0.33 9.54
CA PRO A 151 35.11 -0.39 8.25
C PRO A 151 33.61 -0.22 8.44
N TRP A 152 32.99 0.67 7.66
CA TRP A 152 31.54 0.77 7.58
C TRP A 152 31.01 -0.48 6.87
N PRO A 153 30.16 -1.32 7.51
CA PRO A 153 29.59 -2.51 6.87
C PRO A 153 28.66 -2.14 5.71
N GLY A 154 27.93 -1.02 5.82
CA GLY A 154 26.95 -0.61 4.82
C GLY A 154 25.65 -1.41 4.87
N PRO A 155 24.66 -1.01 4.07
CA PRO A 155 23.48 -1.81 3.82
C PRO A 155 23.82 -3.10 3.07
N ALA A 156 23.00 -4.15 3.24
CA ALA A 156 23.23 -5.46 2.62
C ALA A 156 23.06 -5.46 1.10
N ALA A 157 22.24 -4.54 0.57
CA ALA A 157 21.99 -4.36 -0.86
C ALA A 157 22.03 -2.85 -1.22
N PRO A 158 22.41 -2.51 -2.47
CA PRO A 158 22.19 -1.16 -3.00
C PRO A 158 20.73 -0.75 -2.85
N GLY A 159 20.46 0.53 -2.55
CA GLY A 159 19.11 1.06 -2.37
C GLY A 159 18.48 0.80 -1.00
N SER A 160 19.04 -0.12 -0.20
CA SER A 160 18.48 -0.41 1.13
C SER A 160 18.66 0.78 2.09
N THR A 161 17.59 1.05 2.82
CA THR A 161 17.47 2.09 3.86
C THR A 161 17.82 1.56 5.24
N LEU A 162 18.29 0.31 5.33
CA LEU A 162 18.66 -0.35 6.58
C LEU A 162 20.10 -0.90 6.48
N ALA A 163 20.92 -0.60 7.47
CA ALA A 163 22.26 -1.14 7.61
C ALA A 163 22.44 -1.85 8.95
N VAL A 164 23.02 -3.05 8.93
CA VAL A 164 23.27 -3.84 10.14
C VAL A 164 24.73 -3.69 10.56
N VAL A 165 24.96 -3.25 11.80
CA VAL A 165 26.29 -3.11 12.39
C VAL A 165 26.54 -4.27 13.36
N PRO A 166 27.27 -5.33 12.94
CA PRO A 166 27.62 -6.42 13.83
C PRO A 166 28.58 -5.94 14.93
N LEU A 167 28.37 -6.39 16.16
CA LEU A 167 29.21 -6.06 17.30
C LEU A 167 30.27 -7.14 17.54
N GLU A 168 31.53 -6.73 17.71
CA GLU A 168 32.62 -7.66 18.05
C GLU A 168 32.40 -8.37 19.40
N GLU A 169 31.75 -7.68 20.34
CA GLU A 169 31.25 -8.23 21.60
C GLU A 169 29.77 -7.84 21.76
N PRO A 170 28.87 -8.79 22.10
CA PRO A 170 27.46 -8.49 22.26
C PRO A 170 27.24 -7.39 23.31
N LEU A 171 26.41 -6.40 22.99
CA LEU A 171 26.07 -5.31 23.90
C LEU A 171 25.14 -5.83 25.02
N PRO A 172 25.61 -5.98 26.27
CA PRO A 172 24.79 -6.58 27.31
C PRO A 172 23.62 -5.67 27.70
N SER A 173 22.58 -6.27 28.28
CA SER A 173 21.51 -5.52 28.93
C SER A 173 22.07 -4.50 29.94
N ASN A 174 21.50 -3.29 29.95
CA ASN A 174 21.90 -2.11 30.73
C ASN A 174 23.32 -1.58 30.42
N ALA A 175 23.88 -1.90 29.26
CA ALA A 175 25.13 -1.31 28.75
C ALA A 175 24.86 -0.31 27.62
N SER A 176 25.90 0.43 27.24
CA SER A 176 25.84 1.38 26.14
C SER A 176 27.01 1.21 25.17
N ILE A 177 26.82 1.70 23.94
CA ILE A 177 27.84 1.75 22.89
C ILE A 177 27.86 3.13 22.24
N SER A 178 29.04 3.59 21.83
CA SER A 178 29.19 4.83 21.06
C SER A 178 29.41 4.48 19.59
N LEU A 179 28.60 5.04 18.70
CA LEU A 179 28.72 4.91 17.25
C LEU A 179 28.97 6.30 16.67
N GLY A 180 30.02 6.45 15.88
CA GLY A 180 30.41 7.73 15.28
C GLY A 180 30.35 7.67 13.77
N PHE A 181 29.84 8.72 13.15
CA PHE A 181 29.71 8.84 11.71
C PHE A 181 30.23 10.19 11.23
N ASP A 182 31.00 10.18 10.15
CA ASP A 182 31.16 11.34 9.28
C ASP A 182 30.45 10.99 7.97
N TRP A 183 29.54 11.84 7.52
CA TRP A 183 28.69 11.55 6.36
C TRP A 183 28.39 12.78 5.52
N HIS A 184 28.06 12.55 4.26
CA HIS A 184 27.53 13.56 3.35
C HIS A 184 26.51 12.98 2.37
N PHE A 185 25.72 13.87 1.77
CA PHE A 185 24.82 13.57 0.65
C PHE A 185 24.59 14.85 -0.17
N ASP A 186 24.02 14.71 -1.36
CA ASP A 186 23.55 15.83 -2.17
C ASP A 186 22.03 15.92 -2.12
N LEU A 187 21.51 17.08 -1.72
CA LEU A 187 20.09 17.35 -1.56
C LEU A 187 19.36 17.30 -2.92
N ALA A 188 18.19 16.67 -2.95
CA ALA A 188 17.33 16.66 -4.14
C ALA A 188 16.60 18.00 -4.33
N ASP A 189 15.97 18.18 -5.49
CA ASP A 189 15.03 19.29 -5.68
C ASP A 189 13.72 18.97 -4.95
N ALA A 190 13.16 19.91 -4.17
CA ALA A 190 11.93 19.64 -3.45
C ALA A 190 10.79 19.29 -4.41
N GLU A 191 10.66 19.97 -5.55
CA GLU A 191 9.60 19.75 -6.55
C GLU A 191 9.85 18.56 -7.50
N SER A 192 10.79 17.67 -7.17
CA SER A 192 11.11 16.49 -8.00
C SER A 192 10.27 15.25 -7.69
N PHE A 193 9.22 15.38 -6.87
CA PHE A 193 8.32 14.30 -6.49
C PHE A 193 7.15 14.13 -7.46
N ASP A 194 6.45 12.99 -7.38
CA ASP A 194 5.29 12.58 -8.19
C ASP A 194 4.55 13.75 -8.89
N GLY A 195 4.64 13.81 -10.22
CA GLY A 195 3.96 14.85 -11.02
C GLY A 195 4.49 16.29 -10.84
N GLY A 196 5.65 16.49 -10.23
CA GLY A 196 6.23 17.79 -9.90
C GLY A 196 5.78 18.35 -8.54
N SER A 197 5.21 17.51 -7.66
CA SER A 197 4.86 17.89 -6.29
C SER A 197 6.10 18.04 -5.41
N ALA A 198 5.96 18.74 -4.28
CA ALA A 198 7.06 18.88 -3.33
C ALA A 198 7.18 17.63 -2.46
N TRP A 199 8.41 17.14 -2.27
CA TRP A 199 8.73 16.09 -1.32
C TRP A 199 8.92 16.67 0.10
N LYS A 200 8.85 15.78 1.08
CA LYS A 200 9.00 16.03 2.52
C LYS A 200 10.33 16.67 2.90
N GLU A 201 11.35 16.49 2.07
CA GLU A 201 12.64 17.16 2.16
C GLU A 201 13.07 17.71 0.79
N GLY A 202 14.02 18.64 0.77
CA GLY A 202 14.71 19.03 -0.45
C GLY A 202 15.09 20.51 -0.51
N ALA A 203 15.68 20.88 -1.65
CA ALA A 203 15.93 22.27 -1.99
C ALA A 203 14.65 22.92 -2.54
N ILE A 204 14.03 23.81 -1.76
CA ILE A 204 12.81 24.56 -2.14
C ILE A 204 13.16 25.62 -3.19
N ASP A 205 14.33 26.25 -3.05
CA ASP A 205 14.92 27.14 -4.06
C ASP A 205 16.46 27.08 -4.01
N GLU A 206 17.17 27.96 -4.74
CA GLU A 206 18.65 27.96 -4.77
C GLU A 206 19.30 28.11 -3.38
N THR A 207 18.60 28.76 -2.45
CA THR A 207 19.11 29.18 -1.13
C THR A 207 18.23 28.76 0.05
N THR A 208 17.06 28.16 -0.18
CA THR A 208 16.17 27.69 0.89
C THR A 208 16.02 26.19 0.85
N TYR A 209 16.44 25.51 1.93
CA TYR A 209 16.41 24.06 2.04
C TYR A 209 15.57 23.65 3.25
N PHE A 210 14.86 22.52 3.12
CA PHE A 210 14.23 21.81 4.22
C PHE A 210 14.79 20.40 4.31
N LEU A 211 15.24 19.99 5.48
CA LEU A 211 15.85 18.68 5.74
C LEU A 211 14.98 17.90 6.72
N GLY A 212 14.32 16.86 6.21
CA GLY A 212 13.74 15.75 6.96
C GLY A 212 14.47 14.44 6.59
N TYR A 213 14.39 13.40 7.43
CA TYR A 213 14.86 12.05 7.08
C TYR A 213 16.35 11.94 6.63
N PHE A 214 17.23 12.84 7.08
CA PHE A 214 18.49 13.13 6.40
C PHE A 214 19.76 12.57 7.03
N TYR A 215 19.68 11.83 8.15
CA TYR A 215 20.87 11.38 8.91
C TYR A 215 20.80 9.90 9.32
N PRO A 216 21.95 9.23 9.53
CA PRO A 216 22.00 7.88 10.11
C PRO A 216 21.48 7.87 11.54
N ARG A 217 20.52 6.98 11.84
CA ARG A 217 20.00 6.82 13.21
C ARG A 217 19.88 5.37 13.61
N VAL A 218 19.94 5.08 14.91
CA VAL A 218 19.68 3.72 15.40
C VAL A 218 18.19 3.44 15.27
N ASP A 219 17.86 2.27 14.76
CA ASP A 219 16.46 1.87 14.56
C ASP A 219 15.81 1.35 15.85
N VAL A 220 14.48 1.19 15.85
CA VAL A 220 13.78 0.70 17.03
C VAL A 220 14.11 -0.78 17.28
N TYR A 221 14.37 -1.12 18.54
CA TYR A 221 14.41 -2.49 19.04
C TYR A 221 13.37 -2.65 20.15
N ASP A 222 12.34 -3.47 19.96
CA ASP A 222 11.19 -3.55 20.85
C ASP A 222 10.80 -4.97 21.30
N ASP A 223 9.73 -5.06 22.07
CA ASP A 223 9.19 -6.32 22.60
C ASP A 223 8.21 -7.03 21.65
N ILE A 224 7.95 -6.47 20.47
CA ILE A 224 6.98 -6.95 19.49
C ILE A 224 7.70 -7.69 18.38
N ASP A 225 8.59 -7.01 17.66
CA ASP A 225 9.30 -7.52 16.49
C ASP A 225 10.80 -7.66 16.72
N GLY A 226 11.32 -7.11 17.82
CA GLY A 226 12.77 -6.96 17.99
C GLY A 226 13.23 -5.77 17.17
N TRP A 227 14.20 -5.94 16.27
CA TRP A 227 14.62 -4.82 15.40
C TRP A 227 13.56 -4.58 14.33
N ASP A 228 13.19 -3.32 14.12
CA ASP A 228 12.45 -2.94 12.91
C ASP A 228 13.33 -3.23 11.68
N ALA A 229 12.92 -4.21 10.87
CA ALA A 229 13.66 -4.67 9.71
C ALA A 229 13.06 -4.16 8.38
N SER A 230 12.05 -3.30 8.44
CA SER A 230 11.27 -2.89 7.27
C SER A 230 11.97 -1.79 6.45
N GLU A 231 11.93 -1.84 5.13
CA GLU A 231 12.57 -0.86 4.24
C GLU A 231 11.71 0.38 4.00
N PHE A 232 12.22 1.59 4.19
CA PHE A 232 11.45 2.80 3.89
C PHE A 232 11.25 2.98 2.38
N ASP A 233 9.99 3.09 1.97
CA ASP A 233 9.57 3.01 0.56
C ASP A 233 8.77 4.25 0.10
N LEU A 234 8.98 5.40 0.75
CA LEU A 234 8.23 6.66 0.57
C LEU A 234 6.76 6.60 1.04
N SER A 235 6.45 5.61 1.87
CA SER A 235 5.20 5.47 2.61
C SER A 235 5.50 4.93 4.02
N ALA A 236 4.46 4.81 4.85
CA ALA A 236 4.53 4.15 6.15
C ALA A 236 5.60 4.79 7.06
N GLU A 237 5.31 6.02 7.44
CA GLU A 237 6.29 6.93 8.04
C GLU A 237 6.40 6.75 9.56
N TRP A 238 7.34 7.49 10.16
CA TRP A 238 7.54 7.63 11.60
C TRP A 238 7.44 6.38 12.49
N TYR A 239 8.57 5.67 12.64
CA TYR A 239 8.80 4.81 13.80
C TYR A 239 10.24 4.98 14.32
N GLY A 240 10.39 5.41 15.56
CA GLY A 240 11.68 5.80 16.15
C GLY A 240 11.62 5.91 17.67
N ASP A 241 12.72 5.52 18.33
CA ASP A 241 12.90 5.66 19.78
C ASP A 241 12.83 7.15 20.21
N PHE A 242 12.63 7.40 21.50
CA PHE A 242 12.82 8.74 22.05
C PHE A 242 14.31 9.03 22.29
N VAL A 243 14.77 10.15 21.74
CA VAL A 243 16.18 10.52 21.63
C VAL A 243 16.42 11.93 22.18
N ASP A 244 17.58 12.11 22.82
CA ASP A 244 18.09 13.44 23.17
C ASP A 244 19.10 13.91 22.10
N TYR A 245 18.77 15.01 21.42
CA TYR A 245 19.61 15.61 20.39
C TYR A 245 20.29 16.88 20.90
N THR A 246 21.58 17.01 20.63
CA THR A 246 22.33 18.28 20.71
C THR A 246 23.05 18.49 19.40
N PHE A 247 22.69 19.52 18.64
CA PHE A 247 23.26 19.69 17.30
C PHE A 247 23.62 21.15 17.00
N ALA A 248 24.61 21.30 16.13
CA ALA A 248 25.03 22.59 15.62
C ALA A 248 24.89 22.64 14.09
N VAL A 249 24.34 23.72 13.56
CA VAL A 249 24.16 23.95 12.13
C VAL A 249 25.04 25.12 11.69
N ASN A 250 26.03 24.84 10.86
CA ASN A 250 26.94 25.83 10.28
C ASN A 250 26.38 26.30 8.94
N VAL A 251 26.09 27.60 8.85
CA VAL A 251 25.62 28.25 7.61
C VAL A 251 26.49 29.47 7.26
N PRO A 252 26.50 29.92 6.00
CA PRO A 252 27.14 31.18 5.64
C PRO A 252 26.50 32.38 6.36
N ARG A 253 27.21 33.51 6.36
CA ARG A 253 26.63 34.81 6.76
C ARG A 253 25.24 35.04 6.12
N ASN A 254 24.36 35.75 6.82
CA ASN A 254 23.00 36.12 6.38
C ASN A 254 21.98 34.97 6.26
N PHE A 255 22.36 33.71 6.51
CA PHE A 255 21.38 32.62 6.60
C PHE A 255 20.78 32.51 8.00
N VAL A 256 19.47 32.32 8.07
CA VAL A 256 18.73 31.97 9.28
C VAL A 256 18.51 30.46 9.29
N VAL A 257 18.52 29.86 10.48
CA VAL A 257 18.23 28.44 10.70
C VAL A 257 17.01 28.34 11.61
N TRP A 258 16.06 27.49 11.22
CA TRP A 258 14.92 27.07 12.03
C TRP A 258 15.00 25.57 12.20
N ALA A 259 14.84 25.04 13.40
CA ALA A 259 14.99 23.62 13.64
C ALA A 259 14.13 23.13 14.80
N THR A 260 13.91 21.81 14.85
CA THR A 260 13.41 21.13 16.05
C THR A 260 14.29 21.45 17.26
N GLY A 261 13.67 21.75 18.41
CA GLY A 261 14.35 21.96 19.69
C GLY A 261 14.58 23.42 20.09
N ASP A 262 15.20 23.63 21.24
CA ASP A 262 15.47 24.95 21.79
C ASP A 262 16.81 25.52 21.26
N LEU A 263 16.76 26.74 20.74
CA LEU A 263 17.96 27.50 20.35
C LEU A 263 18.77 27.94 21.58
N LEU A 264 20.03 27.52 21.65
CA LEU A 264 20.89 27.68 22.83
C LEU A 264 21.75 28.94 22.83
N ASN A 265 22.04 29.51 21.66
CA ASN A 265 23.04 30.57 21.48
C ASN A 265 22.51 31.81 20.73
N LEU A 266 21.28 32.21 21.03
CA LEU A 266 20.56 33.33 20.39
C LEU A 266 21.42 34.61 20.19
N ASP A 267 22.08 35.08 21.25
CA ASP A 267 22.92 36.29 21.24
C ASP A 267 24.20 36.16 20.38
N GLU A 268 24.59 34.95 20.00
CA GLU A 268 25.77 34.67 19.17
C GLU A 268 25.42 34.60 17.67
N VAL A 269 24.15 34.37 17.33
CA VAL A 269 23.70 34.16 15.95
C VAL A 269 22.86 35.29 15.40
N LEU A 270 22.09 35.99 16.25
CA LEU A 270 21.30 37.15 15.87
C LEU A 270 21.94 38.47 16.33
N GLN A 271 21.73 39.52 15.55
CA GLN A 271 22.04 40.89 15.97
C GLN A 271 21.09 41.32 17.10
N PRO A 272 21.50 42.21 18.03
CA PRO A 272 20.76 42.48 19.25
C PRO A 272 19.29 42.91 19.09
N GLU A 273 18.95 43.63 18.01
CA GLU A 273 17.56 44.02 17.73
C GLU A 273 16.67 42.82 17.42
N TYR A 274 17.17 41.87 16.62
CA TYR A 274 16.43 40.70 16.16
C TYR A 274 16.36 39.61 17.23
N ALA A 275 17.44 39.44 18.00
CA ALA A 275 17.44 38.63 19.23
C ALA A 275 16.35 39.11 20.20
N GLN A 276 16.25 40.42 20.44
CA GLN A 276 15.22 41.00 21.30
C GLN A 276 13.80 40.75 20.76
N ARG A 277 13.56 40.93 19.45
CA ARG A 277 12.24 40.64 18.85
C ARG A 277 11.83 39.18 19.09
N LEU A 278 12.75 38.23 18.92
CA LEU A 278 12.47 36.81 19.15
C LEU A 278 12.19 36.52 20.63
N GLU A 279 13.01 37.03 21.56
CA GLU A 279 12.76 36.90 23.00
C GLU A 279 11.39 37.46 23.42
N GLU A 280 11.00 38.61 22.87
CA GLU A 280 9.69 39.22 23.13
C GLU A 280 8.54 38.34 22.60
N SER A 281 8.72 37.71 21.43
CA SER A 281 7.70 36.87 20.80
C SER A 281 7.30 35.66 21.64
N TYR A 282 8.24 35.07 22.40
CA TYR A 282 8.00 33.90 23.27
C TYR A 282 6.96 34.14 24.36
N THR A 283 6.62 35.41 24.64
CA THR A 283 5.61 35.78 25.64
C THR A 283 4.51 36.70 25.11
N SER A 284 4.54 37.02 23.82
CA SER A 284 3.60 37.95 23.18
C SER A 284 2.33 37.25 22.70
N ASP A 285 1.17 37.85 22.95
CA ASP A 285 -0.09 37.48 22.28
C ASP A 285 -0.13 38.02 20.84
N GLU A 286 0.57 39.12 20.54
CA GLU A 286 0.63 39.73 19.21
C GLU A 286 1.66 39.01 18.32
N VAL A 287 1.42 38.99 17.01
CA VAL A 287 2.42 38.59 16.01
C VAL A 287 3.52 39.65 15.92
N ILE A 288 4.77 39.22 15.99
CA ILE A 288 5.95 40.06 15.85
C ILE A 288 6.73 39.58 14.62
N ASN A 289 6.97 40.51 13.69
CA ASN A 289 7.83 40.26 12.54
C ASN A 289 9.28 40.24 13.03
N ILE A 290 9.83 39.05 13.18
CA ILE A 290 11.19 38.85 13.65
C ILE A 290 12.14 39.40 12.60
N ALA A 291 12.07 38.87 11.37
CA ALA A 291 12.91 39.26 10.25
C ALA A 291 12.12 39.35 8.94
N GLN A 292 12.47 40.33 8.11
CA GLN A 292 11.97 40.46 6.74
C GLN A 292 13.07 40.22 5.69
N PRO A 293 12.71 39.84 4.45
CA PRO A 293 13.70 39.52 3.41
C PRO A 293 14.71 40.64 3.15
N ASP A 294 14.28 41.91 3.14
CA ASP A 294 15.16 43.06 2.92
C ASP A 294 16.11 43.34 4.11
N GLU A 295 15.70 42.98 5.32
CA GLU A 295 16.53 43.04 6.53
C GLU A 295 17.59 41.93 6.53
N ILE A 296 17.21 40.70 6.14
CA ILE A 296 18.12 39.54 6.04
C ILE A 296 19.18 39.80 4.95
N GLN A 297 18.74 40.12 3.74
CA GLN A 297 19.62 40.44 2.62
C GLN A 297 20.48 41.69 2.88
N GLY A 298 19.98 42.62 3.70
CA GLY A 298 20.71 43.79 4.18
C GLY A 298 21.82 43.49 5.19
N GLY A 299 21.93 42.24 5.68
CA GLY A 299 22.89 41.83 6.71
C GLY A 299 22.59 42.43 8.09
N LEU A 300 21.32 42.71 8.37
CA LEU A 300 20.88 43.29 9.64
C LEU A 300 20.47 42.25 10.67
N VAL A 301 20.08 41.05 10.22
CA VAL A 301 19.44 40.02 11.07
C VAL A 301 20.47 39.18 11.81
N THR A 302 21.36 38.49 11.09
CA THR A 302 22.35 37.58 11.68
C THR A 302 23.70 38.26 11.94
N THR A 303 24.51 37.65 12.81
CA THR A 303 25.90 38.07 13.00
C THR A 303 26.68 37.93 11.68
N GLN A 304 27.67 38.79 11.50
CA GLN A 304 28.34 39.00 10.21
C GLN A 304 29.67 38.24 10.08
N ASP A 305 29.80 37.16 10.85
CA ASP A 305 30.91 36.22 10.75
C ASP A 305 30.82 35.42 9.43
N ASP A 306 31.96 34.94 8.90
CA ASP A 306 31.97 34.18 7.63
C ASP A 306 31.09 32.92 7.69
N THR A 307 31.03 32.29 8.86
CA THR A 307 30.19 31.15 9.20
C THR A 307 29.46 31.49 10.51
N VAL A 308 28.15 31.29 10.52
CA VAL A 308 27.29 31.43 11.69
C VAL A 308 26.87 30.03 12.14
N THR A 309 27.10 29.71 13.41
CA THR A 309 26.83 28.38 13.98
C THR A 309 25.64 28.45 14.94
N TRP A 310 24.52 27.86 14.54
CA TRP A 310 23.30 27.79 15.35
C TRP A 310 23.31 26.50 16.19
N GLN A 311 23.13 26.61 17.50
CA GLN A 311 23.19 25.46 18.42
C GLN A 311 21.81 25.16 19.00
N TRP A 312 21.39 23.91 18.91
CA TRP A 312 20.05 23.46 19.27
C TRP A 312 20.10 22.27 20.22
N ARG A 313 19.05 22.11 21.03
CA ARG A 313 18.82 20.92 21.85
C ARG A 313 17.35 20.52 21.84
N ALA A 314 17.07 19.26 21.58
CA ALA A 314 15.76 18.67 21.75
C ALA A 314 15.89 17.45 22.66
N ASP A 315 15.17 17.42 23.77
CA ASP A 315 15.19 16.29 24.70
C ASP A 315 13.93 15.45 24.48
N ASN A 316 14.08 14.13 24.49
CA ASN A 316 12.99 13.16 24.37
C ASN A 316 12.07 13.45 23.16
N VAL A 317 12.65 13.53 21.97
CA VAL A 317 11.93 13.61 20.68
C VAL A 317 12.34 12.45 19.77
N ARG A 318 11.54 12.14 18.76
CA ARG A 318 11.77 10.97 17.89
C ARG A 318 12.57 11.27 16.65
N ASP A 319 12.63 12.53 16.27
CA ASP A 319 13.41 13.01 15.13
C ASP A 319 13.69 14.51 15.24
N ILE A 320 14.45 15.04 14.28
CA ILE A 320 14.71 16.47 14.10
C ILE A 320 14.51 16.86 12.63
N ALA A 321 13.95 18.04 12.40
CA ALA A 321 13.93 18.71 11.09
C ALA A 321 14.72 20.02 11.15
N ILE A 322 15.21 20.46 9.99
CA ILE A 322 15.97 21.70 9.84
C ILE A 322 15.55 22.43 8.56
N ALA A 323 15.24 23.71 8.67
CA ALA A 323 15.10 24.61 7.54
C ALA A 323 16.16 25.72 7.58
N VAL A 324 16.66 26.12 6.41
CA VAL A 324 17.57 27.26 6.26
C VAL A 324 17.13 28.15 5.11
N GLY A 325 17.39 29.46 5.21
CA GLY A 325 17.11 30.42 4.14
C GLY A 325 17.70 31.79 4.39
N ASP A 326 17.78 32.62 3.35
CA ASP A 326 18.35 33.99 3.39
C ASP A 326 17.38 35.09 2.94
N HIS A 327 16.11 34.75 2.71
CA HIS A 327 15.14 35.69 2.15
C HIS A 327 13.68 35.39 2.50
N TYR A 328 13.42 34.58 3.54
CA TYR A 328 12.05 34.30 3.99
C TYR A 328 11.62 35.33 5.05
N TYR A 329 10.32 35.62 5.08
CA TYR A 329 9.68 36.27 6.21
C TYR A 329 9.75 35.34 7.42
N TRP A 330 9.95 35.91 8.61
CA TRP A 330 9.91 35.17 9.86
C TRP A 330 9.06 35.92 10.87
N ASP A 331 7.88 35.38 11.14
CA ASP A 331 6.91 35.92 12.08
C ASP A 331 6.79 34.98 13.29
N ALA A 332 6.61 35.55 14.49
CA ALA A 332 6.48 34.77 15.70
C ALA A 332 5.53 35.42 16.72
N GLY A 333 4.84 34.58 17.47
CA GLY A 333 4.10 34.95 18.67
C GLY A 333 4.08 33.80 19.65
N SER A 334 3.15 33.81 20.60
CA SER A 334 2.98 32.72 21.55
C SER A 334 1.52 32.55 21.98
N VAL A 335 1.19 31.38 22.52
CA VAL A 335 -0.12 31.10 23.11
C VAL A 335 0.04 30.37 24.45
N VAL A 336 -0.91 30.56 25.37
CA VAL A 336 -0.94 29.81 26.63
C VAL A 336 -1.38 28.37 26.33
N VAL A 337 -0.48 27.43 26.60
CA VAL A 337 -0.69 25.99 26.37
C VAL A 337 -0.85 25.21 27.68
N ASP A 338 -0.66 25.86 28.81
CA ASP A 338 -0.99 25.31 30.12
C ASP A 338 -1.63 26.42 30.98
N PRO A 339 -2.98 26.49 31.00
CA PRO A 339 -3.68 27.50 31.80
C PRO A 339 -3.44 27.37 33.32
N ALA A 340 -3.06 26.18 33.81
CA ALA A 340 -2.85 25.96 35.24
C ALA A 340 -1.53 26.58 35.73
N THR A 341 -0.49 26.53 34.90
CA THR A 341 0.83 27.12 35.22
C THR A 341 1.06 28.49 34.57
N GLY A 342 0.29 28.81 33.53
CA GLY A 342 0.49 29.97 32.67
C GLY A 342 1.63 29.79 31.66
N ARG A 343 2.12 28.55 31.45
CA ARG A 343 3.16 28.27 30.47
C ARG A 343 2.66 28.58 29.05
N ARG A 344 3.53 29.19 28.27
CA ARG A 344 3.30 29.54 26.86
C ARG A 344 4.22 28.72 25.97
N ALA A 345 3.77 28.46 24.75
CA ALA A 345 4.59 27.96 23.66
C ALA A 345 4.63 29.02 22.56
N SER A 346 5.78 29.16 21.90
CA SER A 346 5.92 30.03 20.74
C SER A 346 5.31 29.37 19.49
N VAL A 347 4.69 30.16 18.63
CA VAL A 347 4.23 29.73 17.30
C VAL A 347 4.90 30.63 16.30
N GLN A 348 5.55 30.04 15.30
CA GLN A 348 6.36 30.74 14.32
C GLN A 348 5.94 30.34 12.90
N ALA A 349 6.05 31.28 11.96
CA ALA A 349 5.79 31.04 10.55
C ALA A 349 6.96 31.57 9.72
N VAL A 350 7.37 30.80 8.72
CA VAL A 350 8.50 31.11 7.84
C VAL A 350 8.08 30.90 6.39
N TYR A 351 8.06 31.95 5.59
CA TYR A 351 7.42 31.92 4.28
C TYR A 351 8.02 32.91 3.28
N ASN A 352 7.74 32.71 1.99
CA ASN A 352 8.18 33.61 0.91
C ASN A 352 7.10 34.66 0.58
N GLU A 353 7.41 35.64 -0.28
CA GLU A 353 6.47 36.74 -0.61
C GLU A 353 5.19 36.26 -1.32
N GLU A 354 5.26 35.13 -2.03
CA GLU A 354 4.15 34.59 -2.84
C GLU A 354 3.08 33.91 -1.97
N ALA A 355 3.46 33.35 -0.82
CA ALA A 355 2.58 32.69 0.13
C ALA A 355 1.79 33.70 1.00
N THR A 356 0.82 34.38 0.40
CA THR A 356 0.06 35.44 1.10
C THR A 356 -0.86 34.93 2.21
N ASP A 357 -1.28 33.67 2.13
CA ASP A 357 -2.02 32.93 3.15
C ASP A 357 -1.20 32.68 4.42
N PHE A 358 0.13 32.56 4.32
CA PHE A 358 1.01 32.35 5.47
C PHE A 358 1.13 33.56 6.41
N GLN A 359 0.68 34.75 6.00
CA GLN A 359 0.69 35.95 6.85
C GLN A 359 -0.18 35.80 8.11
N GLU A 360 -1.19 34.92 8.07
CA GLU A 360 -2.07 34.60 9.21
C GLU A 360 -1.63 33.32 9.95
N MET A 361 -0.56 32.65 9.49
CA MET A 361 -0.18 31.30 9.93
C MET A 361 0.16 31.23 11.42
N VAL A 362 0.75 32.30 11.99
CA VAL A 362 0.99 32.37 13.44
C VAL A 362 -0.32 32.33 14.23
N GLU A 363 -1.39 32.97 13.74
CA GLU A 363 -2.70 32.93 14.40
C GLU A 363 -3.38 31.58 14.22
N PHE A 364 -3.27 30.96 13.04
CA PHE A 364 -3.74 29.59 12.82
C PHE A 364 -3.07 28.61 13.77
N GLY A 365 -1.74 28.67 13.89
CA GLY A 365 -1.01 27.80 14.80
C GLY A 365 -1.29 28.07 16.28
N LYS A 366 -1.47 29.33 16.70
CA LYS A 366 -1.92 29.65 18.07
C LYS A 366 -3.29 29.03 18.36
N SER A 367 -4.20 29.06 17.38
CA SER A 367 -5.53 28.50 17.48
C SER A 367 -5.49 26.97 17.65
N ALA A 368 -4.64 26.28 16.89
CA ALA A 368 -4.43 24.84 16.95
C ALA A 368 -3.77 24.41 18.27
N LEU A 369 -2.69 25.06 18.70
CA LEU A 369 -2.03 24.73 19.96
C LEU A 369 -2.92 25.00 21.19
N ALA A 370 -3.74 26.05 21.16
CA ALA A 370 -4.73 26.32 22.20
C ALA A 370 -5.81 25.23 22.25
N PHE A 371 -6.31 24.80 21.08
CA PHE A 371 -7.28 23.71 20.96
C PHE A 371 -6.72 22.42 21.55
N GLY A 372 -5.57 21.96 21.03
CA GLY A 372 -4.88 20.75 21.46
C GLY A 372 -4.61 20.70 22.96
N SER A 373 -4.22 21.85 23.51
CA SER A 373 -3.86 21.99 24.93
C SER A 373 -5.04 22.04 25.89
N THR A 374 -6.22 22.51 25.47
CA THR A 374 -7.32 22.83 26.40
C THR A 374 -8.66 22.18 26.07
N GLU A 375 -8.84 21.72 24.83
CA GLU A 375 -10.09 21.15 24.34
C GLU A 375 -9.89 19.67 23.97
N TRP A 376 -9.15 19.35 22.91
CA TRP A 376 -8.91 17.96 22.47
C TRP A 376 -7.51 17.80 21.85
N PRO A 377 -6.66 16.89 22.37
CA PRO A 377 -6.94 15.98 23.48
C PRO A 377 -7.10 16.71 24.83
N GLY A 378 -6.69 17.98 24.93
CA GLY A 378 -6.76 18.75 26.18
C GLY A 378 -5.59 18.43 27.12
N VAL A 379 -4.45 18.04 26.56
CA VAL A 379 -3.19 17.78 27.26
C VAL A 379 -2.24 18.92 26.95
N PRO A 380 -1.60 19.59 27.93
CA PRO A 380 -0.75 20.74 27.66
C PRO A 380 0.34 20.45 26.61
N TYR A 381 0.47 21.32 25.60
CA TYR A 381 1.44 21.15 24.50
C TYR A 381 2.86 20.86 25.03
N PRO A 382 3.51 19.74 24.67
CA PRO A 382 4.71 19.29 25.38
C PRO A 382 5.96 20.13 25.11
N TYR A 383 6.00 20.89 24.01
CA TYR A 383 7.22 21.59 23.56
C TYR A 383 7.21 23.09 23.85
N SER A 384 8.37 23.73 23.61
CA SER A 384 8.57 25.17 23.81
C SER A 384 8.05 26.02 22.66
N HIS A 385 8.02 25.46 21.44
CA HIS A 385 7.57 26.15 20.25
C HIS A 385 7.12 25.18 19.15
N SER A 386 6.47 25.73 18.12
CA SER A 386 6.29 25.09 16.81
C SER A 386 6.61 26.10 15.70
N THR A 387 7.21 25.63 14.61
CA THR A 387 7.52 26.47 13.44
C THR A 387 6.92 25.86 12.17
N ILE A 388 6.04 26.60 11.50
CA ILE A 388 5.46 26.21 10.21
C ILE A 388 6.29 26.85 9.11
N ILE A 389 6.88 26.04 8.24
CA ILE A 389 7.70 26.46 7.10
C ILE A 389 6.89 26.27 5.82
N ARG A 390 6.86 27.27 4.96
CA ARG A 390 6.40 27.07 3.58
C ARG A 390 7.48 26.29 2.83
N GLY A 391 7.24 25.01 2.54
CA GLY A 391 8.09 24.22 1.63
C GLY A 391 7.34 23.29 0.68
N GLY A 392 6.11 22.88 0.98
CA GLY A 392 5.20 22.24 0.01
C GLY A 392 4.74 20.81 0.29
N ALA A 393 5.17 20.18 1.39
CA ALA A 393 4.99 18.75 1.59
C ALA A 393 3.70 18.37 2.34
N ASP A 394 3.16 19.29 3.14
CA ASP A 394 2.09 19.04 4.13
C ASP A 394 2.51 17.91 5.09
N GLU A 395 3.60 18.15 5.84
CA GLU A 395 4.25 17.14 6.66
C GLU A 395 4.63 17.66 8.05
N GLU A 396 4.30 16.85 9.05
CA GLU A 396 4.58 17.05 10.46
C GLU A 396 5.98 16.57 10.88
N TYR A 397 6.61 17.34 11.78
CA TYR A 397 7.87 16.99 12.44
C TYR A 397 7.80 17.43 13.92
N PRO A 398 8.66 16.91 14.81
CA PRO A 398 8.71 17.42 16.18
C PRO A 398 9.00 18.93 16.18
N MET A 399 8.05 19.73 16.68
CA MET A 399 8.11 21.20 16.73
C MET A 399 8.17 21.91 15.37
N MET A 400 7.95 21.22 14.25
CA MET A 400 7.99 21.83 12.91
C MET A 400 6.93 21.24 11.98
N ALA A 401 6.52 22.00 10.97
CA ALA A 401 5.69 21.50 9.87
C ALA A 401 6.19 22.10 8.54
N ASN A 402 6.12 21.33 7.45
CA ASN A 402 6.55 21.71 6.11
C ASN A 402 5.36 21.80 5.15
N ASP A 403 4.66 22.92 5.17
CA ASP A 403 3.33 23.02 4.55
C ASP A 403 3.40 23.65 3.16
N ALA A 404 2.46 23.27 2.31
CA ALA A 404 2.13 23.96 1.08
C ALA A 404 1.36 25.25 1.33
N SER A 405 1.35 26.11 0.31
CA SER A 405 0.62 27.38 0.31
C SER A 405 -0.48 27.30 -0.73
N ASP A 406 -1.70 27.63 -0.31
CA ASP A 406 -2.85 27.83 -1.18
C ASP A 406 -3.43 29.24 -0.95
N PRO A 407 -2.88 30.27 -1.63
CA PRO A 407 -3.38 31.63 -1.51
C PRO A 407 -4.83 31.81 -1.97
N GLU A 408 -5.38 30.87 -2.75
CA GLU A 408 -6.76 30.93 -3.24
C GLU A 408 -7.76 30.36 -2.22
N ASP A 409 -7.31 29.43 -1.36
CA ASP A 409 -8.09 28.89 -0.23
C ASP A 409 -7.35 28.93 1.13
N PRO A 410 -7.27 30.11 1.78
CA PRO A 410 -6.70 30.23 3.12
C PRO A 410 -7.43 29.43 4.21
N THR A 411 -8.67 28.98 3.96
CA THR A 411 -9.40 28.12 4.90
C THR A 411 -8.81 26.72 4.88
N PHE A 412 -8.46 26.23 3.70
CA PHE A 412 -7.72 24.97 3.53
C PHE A 412 -6.30 25.07 4.10
N THR A 413 -5.57 26.17 3.87
CA THR A 413 -4.27 26.39 4.53
C THR A 413 -4.37 26.33 6.06
N ARG A 414 -5.38 26.96 6.66
CA ARG A 414 -5.63 26.87 8.11
C ARG A 414 -5.92 25.43 8.55
N PHE A 415 -6.67 24.69 7.74
CA PHE A 415 -7.03 23.31 7.99
C PHE A 415 -5.78 22.42 8.06
N VAL A 416 -4.88 22.51 7.07
CA VAL A 416 -3.62 21.76 7.03
C VAL A 416 -2.75 22.12 8.24
N ALA A 417 -2.54 23.41 8.49
CA ALA A 417 -1.75 23.84 9.64
C ALA A 417 -2.29 23.34 11.00
N ALA A 418 -3.61 23.18 11.12
CA ALA A 418 -4.21 22.60 12.32
C ALA A 418 -3.92 21.09 12.42
N HIS A 419 -4.01 20.35 11.31
CA HIS A 419 -3.66 18.94 11.21
C HIS A 419 -2.21 18.71 11.65
N GLU A 420 -1.26 19.36 10.97
CA GLU A 420 0.18 19.16 11.21
C GLU A 420 0.62 19.53 12.64
N LEU A 421 0.06 20.60 13.21
CA LEU A 421 0.42 20.98 14.57
C LEU A 421 -0.19 20.07 15.63
N LEU A 422 -1.37 19.50 15.36
CA LEU A 422 -1.99 18.51 16.25
C LEU A 422 -1.19 17.20 16.28
N HIS A 423 -0.36 16.95 15.26
CA HIS A 423 0.53 15.80 15.30
C HIS A 423 1.60 15.85 16.41
N SER A 424 1.79 17.01 17.04
CA SER A 424 2.66 17.13 18.21
C SER A 424 2.24 16.22 19.37
N TRP A 425 0.95 15.83 19.47
CA TRP A 425 0.48 14.84 20.44
C TRP A 425 0.56 13.42 19.90
N PHE A 426 0.09 13.20 18.68
CA PHE A 426 0.11 11.91 18.00
C PHE A 426 0.77 12.16 16.65
N PRO A 427 1.95 11.62 16.33
CA PRO A 427 2.61 10.53 17.02
C PRO A 427 3.69 11.00 18.00
N PHE A 428 4.09 12.28 17.99
CA PHE A 428 5.37 12.68 18.60
C PHE A 428 5.41 12.61 20.13
N TYR A 429 4.33 12.96 20.82
CA TYR A 429 4.26 12.83 22.28
C TYR A 429 4.01 11.37 22.72
N MET A 430 3.25 10.63 21.91
CA MET A 430 2.78 9.28 22.22
C MET A 430 3.73 8.16 21.78
N GLY A 431 4.63 8.41 20.84
CA GLY A 431 5.58 7.44 20.31
C GLY A 431 4.95 6.31 19.49
N ILE A 432 3.92 6.63 18.71
CA ILE A 432 3.19 5.67 17.88
C ILE A 432 4.06 5.10 16.76
N ASP A 433 3.93 3.80 16.55
CA ASP A 433 4.40 3.13 15.33
C ASP A 433 3.39 3.42 14.21
N GLU A 434 3.57 4.56 13.54
CA GLU A 434 2.69 4.98 12.44
C GLU A 434 2.92 4.13 11.20
N ARG A 435 4.15 3.66 11.03
CA ARG A 435 4.56 2.74 9.98
C ARG A 435 3.68 1.49 9.91
N ARG A 436 3.16 1.03 11.05
CA ARG A 436 2.20 -0.06 11.10
C ARG A 436 0.81 0.37 11.49
N TYR A 437 0.66 1.22 12.49
CA TYR A 437 -0.64 1.57 13.09
C TYR A 437 -0.93 3.08 13.00
N PRO A 438 -0.96 3.63 11.78
CA PRO A 438 -1.19 5.07 11.55
C PRO A 438 -2.57 5.52 12.04
N MET A 439 -3.52 4.60 12.23
CA MET A 439 -4.84 4.92 12.78
C MET A 439 -4.80 5.49 14.21
N LEU A 440 -3.74 5.22 14.98
CA LEU A 440 -3.51 5.82 16.30
C LEU A 440 -2.98 7.26 16.19
N ASP A 441 -2.53 7.62 15.02
CA ASP A 441 -1.96 8.90 14.69
C ASP A 441 -2.95 9.73 13.88
N GLU A 442 -2.97 9.47 12.58
CA GLU A 442 -3.79 10.10 11.56
C GLU A 442 -5.27 10.07 11.89
N GLY A 443 -5.76 8.96 12.43
CA GLY A 443 -7.16 8.84 12.81
C GLY A 443 -7.56 9.79 13.94
N TRP A 444 -6.71 9.92 14.97
CA TRP A 444 -6.97 10.83 16.09
C TRP A 444 -6.83 12.29 15.67
N VAL A 445 -5.78 12.61 14.91
CA VAL A 445 -5.57 13.98 14.40
C VAL A 445 -6.70 14.38 13.46
N THR A 446 -7.16 13.50 12.59
CA THR A 446 -8.33 13.74 11.71
C THR A 446 -9.63 13.92 12.51
N ALA A 447 -9.83 13.21 13.62
CA ALA A 447 -10.97 13.47 14.51
C ALA A 447 -10.87 14.85 15.19
N PHE A 448 -9.67 15.25 15.63
CA PHE A 448 -9.44 16.57 16.23
C PHE A 448 -9.59 17.71 15.21
N GLU A 449 -9.15 17.50 13.97
CA GLU A 449 -9.37 18.36 12.81
C GLU A 449 -10.87 18.64 12.61
N TYR A 450 -11.72 17.61 12.64
CA TYR A 450 -13.17 17.83 12.58
C TYR A 450 -13.65 18.71 13.74
N LEU A 451 -13.23 18.40 14.97
CA LEU A 451 -13.69 19.11 16.18
C LEU A 451 -13.22 20.57 16.23
N ILE A 452 -11.99 20.89 15.81
CA ILE A 452 -11.51 22.28 15.75
C ILE A 452 -12.22 23.07 14.65
N ASN A 453 -12.58 22.42 13.54
CA ASN A 453 -13.40 23.06 12.51
C ASN A 453 -14.83 23.30 12.97
N VAL A 454 -15.42 22.40 13.78
CA VAL A 454 -16.73 22.67 14.41
C VAL A 454 -16.65 23.92 15.30
N ARG A 455 -15.55 24.10 16.05
CA ARG A 455 -15.34 25.27 16.91
C ARG A 455 -15.21 26.57 16.11
N ASP A 456 -14.44 26.55 15.02
CA ASP A 456 -14.04 27.77 14.31
C ASP A 456 -14.98 28.14 13.15
N LEU A 457 -15.52 27.16 12.44
CA LEU A 457 -16.40 27.34 11.27
C LEU A 457 -17.88 27.03 11.59
N GLY A 458 -18.12 26.23 12.63
CA GLY A 458 -19.45 25.73 12.99
C GLY A 458 -19.76 24.37 12.39
N ALA A 459 -20.69 23.64 13.02
CA ALA A 459 -20.94 22.23 12.73
C ALA A 459 -21.31 21.93 11.27
N ALA A 460 -22.11 22.78 10.62
CA ALA A 460 -22.56 22.55 9.26
C ALA A 460 -21.42 22.65 8.23
N GLU A 461 -20.54 23.64 8.37
CA GLU A 461 -19.40 23.84 7.47
C GLU A 461 -18.32 22.78 7.71
N ALA A 462 -18.02 22.49 8.99
CA ALA A 462 -17.10 21.41 9.36
C ALA A 462 -17.56 20.03 8.84
N ALA A 463 -18.87 19.73 8.93
CA ALA A 463 -19.43 18.49 8.41
C ALA A 463 -19.28 18.39 6.88
N GLY A 464 -19.53 19.48 6.14
CA GLY A 464 -19.38 19.50 4.69
C GLY A 464 -17.94 19.26 4.23
N VAL A 465 -16.97 19.90 4.89
CA VAL A 465 -15.53 19.69 4.62
C VAL A 465 -15.13 18.26 4.94
N PHE A 466 -15.49 17.76 6.13
CA PHE A 466 -15.15 16.40 6.56
C PHE A 466 -15.75 15.33 5.65
N GLN A 467 -17.02 15.45 5.29
CA GLN A 467 -17.67 14.51 4.37
C GLN A 467 -16.96 14.50 3.02
N THR A 468 -16.68 15.67 2.46
CA THR A 468 -16.09 15.79 1.12
C THR A 468 -14.67 15.23 1.08
N PHE A 469 -13.85 15.57 2.06
CA PHE A 469 -12.43 15.26 2.06
C PHE A 469 -12.09 13.92 2.74
N ARG A 470 -12.77 13.60 3.85
CA ARG A 470 -12.46 12.45 4.72
C ARG A 470 -13.46 11.29 4.64
N VAL A 471 -14.53 11.36 3.84
CA VAL A 471 -15.55 10.27 3.79
C VAL A 471 -15.89 9.83 2.36
N LEU A 472 -16.21 10.78 1.46
CA LEU A 472 -16.58 10.47 0.07
C LEU A 472 -15.60 9.54 -0.66
N PRO A 473 -14.27 9.59 -0.46
CA PRO A 473 -13.35 8.70 -1.17
C PRO A 473 -13.61 7.20 -0.97
N PHE A 474 -14.21 6.77 0.14
CA PHE A 474 -14.40 5.35 0.46
C PHE A 474 -15.84 4.92 0.77
N ILE A 475 -16.82 5.80 0.57
CA ILE A 475 -18.22 5.50 0.91
C ILE A 475 -18.81 4.33 0.09
N ALA A 476 -18.33 4.12 -1.13
CA ALA A 476 -18.74 2.99 -1.96
C ALA A 476 -17.95 1.73 -1.57
N PRO A 477 -18.61 0.65 -1.11
CA PRO A 477 -17.96 -0.59 -0.72
C PRO A 477 -17.25 -1.19 -1.92
N ASN A 478 -16.02 -1.62 -1.67
CA ASN A 478 -15.12 -2.24 -2.62
C ASN A 478 -14.11 -3.05 -1.79
N ALA A 479 -13.84 -4.29 -2.17
CA ALA A 479 -12.93 -5.17 -1.42
C ALA A 479 -11.54 -4.55 -1.15
N ALA A 480 -10.99 -3.76 -2.08
CA ALA A 480 -9.72 -3.05 -1.92
C ALA A 480 -9.81 -1.82 -1.01
N ARG A 481 -11.02 -1.30 -0.75
CA ARG A 481 -11.29 -0.13 0.12
C ARG A 481 -11.85 -0.54 1.48
N ASP A 482 -12.52 -1.68 1.58
CA ASP A 482 -13.15 -2.22 2.79
C ASP A 482 -12.16 -2.96 3.70
N LEU A 483 -10.87 -2.61 3.60
CA LEU A 483 -9.83 -3.12 4.48
C LEU A 483 -10.18 -2.77 5.95
N PRO A 484 -10.05 -3.73 6.89
CA PRO A 484 -10.12 -3.46 8.32
C PRO A 484 -9.11 -2.37 8.73
N ILE A 485 -9.49 -1.47 9.63
CA ILE A 485 -8.62 -0.35 10.09
C ILE A 485 -7.37 -0.88 10.79
N ILE A 486 -7.43 -2.07 11.41
CA ILE A 486 -6.28 -2.67 12.09
C ILE A 486 -5.18 -3.17 11.14
N THR A 487 -5.43 -3.15 9.83
CA THR A 487 -4.47 -3.62 8.82
C THR A 487 -3.18 -2.80 8.90
N PRO A 488 -2.01 -3.44 9.11
CA PRO A 488 -0.75 -2.72 9.18
C PRO A 488 -0.44 -1.98 7.86
N LEU A 489 -0.01 -0.72 7.96
CA LEU A 489 0.27 0.12 6.78
C LEU A 489 1.42 -0.40 5.91
N ASP A 490 2.45 -0.99 6.54
CA ASP A 490 3.54 -1.68 5.85
C ASP A 490 3.08 -2.93 5.07
N ALA A 491 1.97 -3.56 5.47
CA ALA A 491 1.34 -4.68 4.76
C ALA A 491 0.19 -4.27 3.83
N MET A 492 -0.29 -3.02 3.93
CA MET A 492 -1.39 -2.51 3.11
C MET A 492 -0.93 -2.26 1.67
N GLN A 493 -1.76 -2.69 0.73
CA GLN A 493 -1.59 -2.46 -0.70
C GLN A 493 -2.85 -1.82 -1.28
N GLY A 494 -2.72 -1.14 -2.42
CA GLY A 494 -3.82 -0.43 -3.10
C GLY A 494 -3.46 1.00 -3.50
N GLY A 495 -4.38 1.68 -4.18
CA GLY A 495 -4.20 3.07 -4.62
C GLY A 495 -4.37 4.11 -3.51
N SER A 496 -4.27 5.39 -3.87
CA SER A 496 -4.38 6.56 -2.96
C SER A 496 -5.65 6.58 -2.11
N THR A 497 -6.73 5.93 -2.55
CA THR A 497 -7.97 5.82 -1.75
C THR A 497 -7.78 4.96 -0.50
N SER A 498 -7.08 3.83 -0.58
CA SER A 498 -6.88 2.96 0.59
C SER A 498 -5.98 3.63 1.63
N PHE A 499 -4.93 4.30 1.15
CA PHE A 499 -3.99 5.08 1.97
C PHE A 499 -4.60 6.37 2.54
N SER A 500 -5.64 6.97 1.95
CA SER A 500 -6.33 8.13 2.53
C SER A 500 -7.51 7.73 3.43
N ALA A 501 -8.15 6.60 3.17
CA ALA A 501 -9.32 6.15 3.92
C ALA A 501 -8.96 5.42 5.22
N ASN A 502 -8.05 4.44 5.14
CA ASN A 502 -7.77 3.50 6.22
C ASN A 502 -7.06 4.15 7.42
N PRO A 503 -6.02 4.99 7.25
CA PRO A 503 -5.37 5.67 8.37
C PRO A 503 -6.11 6.91 8.88
N TYR A 504 -6.85 7.64 8.02
CA TYR A 504 -7.50 8.90 8.38
C TYR A 504 -9.02 8.76 8.62
N GLY A 505 -9.80 8.74 7.55
CA GLY A 505 -11.25 8.98 7.60
C GLY A 505 -12.05 7.92 8.36
N LYS A 506 -11.74 6.63 8.13
CA LYS A 506 -12.39 5.52 8.82
C LYS A 506 -12.17 5.55 10.34
N PRO A 507 -10.92 5.59 10.86
CA PRO A 507 -10.70 5.66 12.30
C PRO A 507 -11.23 6.96 12.91
N ALA A 508 -11.17 8.10 12.20
CA ALA A 508 -11.77 9.33 12.68
C ALA A 508 -13.29 9.20 12.89
N GLN A 509 -14.01 8.59 11.94
CA GLN A 509 -15.42 8.25 12.12
C GLN A 509 -15.62 7.29 13.31
N ALA A 510 -14.78 6.26 13.46
CA ALA A 510 -14.85 5.34 14.60
C ALA A 510 -14.69 6.07 15.94
N TYR A 511 -13.74 7.00 16.06
CA TYR A 511 -13.52 7.78 17.28
C TYR A 511 -14.67 8.76 17.55
N LEU A 512 -15.26 9.37 16.52
CA LEU A 512 -16.42 10.24 16.65
C LEU A 512 -17.69 9.45 17.01
N ALA A 513 -17.87 8.24 16.49
CA ALA A 513 -18.92 7.31 16.93
C ALA A 513 -18.69 6.87 18.39
N LEU A 514 -17.45 6.57 18.76
CA LEU A 514 -17.10 6.22 20.15
C LEU A 514 -17.38 7.39 21.09
N LYS A 515 -17.16 8.63 20.64
CA LYS A 515 -17.52 9.86 21.36
C LYS A 515 -19.03 9.97 21.58
N GLU A 516 -19.86 9.65 20.58
CA GLU A 516 -21.34 9.62 20.72
C GLU A 516 -21.81 8.49 21.65
N LEU A 517 -21.10 7.35 21.66
CA LEU A 517 -21.40 6.21 22.52
C LEU A 517 -21.08 6.51 24.00
N MET A 518 -19.86 6.99 24.28
CA MET A 518 -19.35 7.18 25.65
C MET A 518 -19.70 8.55 26.23
N GLY A 519 -19.87 9.57 25.37
CA GLY A 519 -19.90 10.97 25.75
C GLY A 519 -18.51 11.56 26.05
N ASP A 520 -18.41 12.89 25.99
CA ASP A 520 -17.15 13.63 26.06
C ASP A 520 -16.34 13.38 27.34
N GLU A 521 -16.99 13.29 28.50
CA GLU A 521 -16.30 13.13 29.78
C GLU A 521 -15.63 11.76 29.89
N ALA A 522 -16.33 10.68 29.51
CA ALA A 522 -15.81 9.31 29.60
C ALA A 522 -14.75 9.05 28.53
N LEU A 523 -14.98 9.49 27.29
CA LEU A 523 -13.98 9.37 26.22
C LEU A 523 -12.70 10.11 26.60
N LYS A 524 -12.82 11.36 27.08
CA LYS A 524 -11.65 12.15 27.48
C LYS A 524 -10.90 11.52 28.64
N ALA A 525 -11.60 10.97 29.63
CA ALA A 525 -10.96 10.28 30.75
C ALA A 525 -10.16 9.05 30.28
N ALA A 526 -10.72 8.26 29.37
CA ALA A 526 -10.03 7.09 28.82
C ALA A 526 -8.87 7.46 27.89
N LEU A 527 -9.04 8.49 27.05
CA LEU A 527 -7.95 9.02 26.21
C LEU A 527 -6.82 9.58 27.08
N HIS A 528 -7.12 10.35 28.13
CA HIS A 528 -6.11 10.88 29.05
C HIS A 528 -5.37 9.77 29.79
N GLU A 529 -6.07 8.74 30.26
CA GLU A 529 -5.42 7.61 30.92
C GLU A 529 -4.53 6.83 29.93
N PHE A 530 -4.96 6.62 28.69
CA PHE A 530 -4.12 6.03 27.64
C PHE A 530 -2.86 6.86 27.39
N MET A 531 -3.02 8.18 27.24
CA MET A 531 -1.90 9.10 27.10
C MET A 531 -0.98 9.09 28.31
N ASP A 532 -1.51 9.12 29.54
CA ASP A 532 -0.73 9.12 30.78
C ASP A 532 0.07 7.81 30.95
N ARG A 533 -0.52 6.67 30.58
CA ARG A 533 0.15 5.37 30.59
C ARG A 533 1.29 5.36 29.57
N TRP A 534 1.04 5.81 28.35
CA TRP A 534 1.90 5.49 27.20
C TRP A 534 2.74 6.63 26.63
N ASN A 535 2.55 7.89 27.04
CA ASN A 535 3.44 8.97 26.60
C ASN A 535 4.91 8.65 26.90
N GLY A 536 5.79 9.01 25.95
CA GLY A 536 7.22 8.67 25.99
C GLY A 536 7.56 7.18 25.78
N LYS A 537 6.63 6.37 25.26
CA LYS A 537 6.76 4.91 25.01
C LYS A 537 6.23 4.55 23.62
N HIS A 538 6.09 3.25 23.31
CA HIS A 538 5.52 2.75 22.05
C HIS A 538 4.21 1.99 22.28
N PRO A 539 3.05 2.68 22.32
CA PRO A 539 1.75 2.02 22.47
C PRO A 539 1.34 1.25 21.21
N LEU A 540 0.63 0.13 21.42
CA LEU A 540 -0.07 -0.60 20.36
C LEU A 540 -1.58 -0.31 20.36
N PRO A 541 -2.29 -0.63 19.26
CA PRO A 541 -3.76 -0.56 19.21
C PRO A 541 -4.45 -1.26 20.39
N TRP A 542 -3.97 -2.46 20.74
CA TRP A 542 -4.52 -3.24 21.85
C TRP A 542 -4.31 -2.58 23.21
N ASP A 543 -3.21 -1.84 23.40
CA ASP A 543 -2.99 -1.08 24.64
C ASP A 543 -4.03 0.05 24.79
N MET A 544 -4.41 0.68 23.67
CA MET A 544 -5.51 1.65 23.62
C MET A 544 -6.84 0.98 23.94
N PHE A 545 -7.24 -0.07 23.19
CA PHE A 545 -8.52 -0.76 23.38
C PHE A 545 -8.71 -1.26 24.82
N ASN A 546 -7.66 -1.87 25.40
CA ASN A 546 -7.69 -2.36 26.77
C ASN A 546 -7.79 -1.21 27.78
N THR A 547 -7.13 -0.07 27.53
CA THR A 547 -7.26 1.11 28.40
C THR A 547 -8.67 1.69 28.35
N PHE A 548 -9.29 1.77 27.17
CA PHE A 548 -10.67 2.24 27.05
C PHE A 548 -11.66 1.32 27.80
N ASN A 549 -11.52 0.00 27.68
CA ASN A 549 -12.32 -0.97 28.45
C ASN A 549 -12.12 -0.83 29.96
N ASP A 550 -10.86 -0.70 30.42
CA ASP A 550 -10.53 -0.58 31.84
C ASP A 550 -11.08 0.71 32.47
N VAL A 551 -10.98 1.83 31.76
CA VAL A 551 -11.43 3.14 32.28
C VAL A 551 -12.94 3.30 32.22
N SER A 552 -13.59 2.75 31.19
CA SER A 552 -15.05 2.82 31.05
C SER A 552 -15.78 1.87 32.01
N ASP A 553 -15.13 0.80 32.47
CA ASP A 553 -15.78 -0.35 33.15
C ASP A 553 -16.87 -1.00 32.26
N GLU A 554 -16.71 -0.88 30.94
CA GLU A 554 -17.57 -1.45 29.90
C GLU A 554 -16.78 -2.35 28.96
N ASP A 555 -17.46 -3.36 28.40
CA ASP A 555 -16.88 -4.18 27.34
C ASP A 555 -17.18 -3.54 25.98
N LEU A 556 -16.20 -2.80 25.45
CA LEU A 556 -16.27 -2.16 24.13
C LEU A 556 -15.69 -3.06 23.02
N THR A 557 -15.39 -4.35 23.30
CA THR A 557 -14.82 -5.26 22.31
C THR A 557 -15.75 -5.44 21.10
N TRP A 558 -17.07 -5.41 21.28
CA TRP A 558 -18.03 -5.45 20.17
C TRP A 558 -17.87 -4.25 19.22
N PHE A 559 -17.66 -3.05 19.78
CA PHE A 559 -17.50 -1.81 19.03
C PHE A 559 -16.16 -1.80 18.28
N PHE A 560 -15.07 -2.14 18.98
CA PHE A 560 -13.75 -2.21 18.37
C PHE A 560 -13.69 -3.29 17.30
N ASN A 561 -14.31 -4.45 17.49
CA ASN A 561 -14.36 -5.50 16.47
C ASN A 561 -15.05 -4.98 15.20
N ALA A 562 -16.25 -4.40 15.35
CA ALA A 562 -17.04 -3.92 14.22
C ALA A 562 -16.34 -2.81 13.41
N TRP A 563 -15.64 -1.88 14.07
CA TRP A 563 -14.94 -0.79 13.38
C TRP A 563 -13.55 -1.16 12.89
N PHE A 564 -12.73 -1.86 13.69
CA PHE A 564 -11.31 -2.02 13.41
C PHE A 564 -10.94 -3.36 12.78
N PHE A 565 -11.73 -4.41 12.98
CA PHE A 565 -11.37 -5.78 12.60
C PHE A 565 -12.25 -6.37 11.50
N GLU A 566 -13.49 -5.89 11.36
CA GLU A 566 -14.41 -6.33 10.31
C GLU A 566 -14.36 -5.39 9.08
N PRO A 567 -14.53 -5.91 7.85
CA PRO A 567 -14.57 -5.13 6.62
C PRO A 567 -15.96 -4.47 6.42
N ASN A 568 -16.45 -3.80 7.45
CA ASN A 568 -17.76 -3.14 7.47
C ASN A 568 -17.70 -1.77 6.75
N TYR A 569 -18.88 -1.21 6.46
CA TYR A 569 -19.08 0.12 5.86
C TYR A 569 -20.34 0.81 6.42
N ALA A 570 -20.59 2.07 6.06
CA ALA A 570 -21.73 2.85 6.54
C ALA A 570 -22.97 2.67 5.64
N ASP A 571 -23.98 1.93 6.11
CA ASP A 571 -25.21 1.66 5.37
C ASP A 571 -26.35 1.23 6.31
N LEU A 572 -27.40 2.05 6.40
CA LEU A 572 -28.63 1.79 7.14
C LEU A 572 -29.82 1.75 6.19
N ALA A 573 -30.73 0.81 6.39
CA ALA A 573 -31.95 0.69 5.61
C ALA A 573 -33.19 0.92 6.48
N LEU A 574 -34.11 1.78 6.04
CA LEU A 574 -35.44 1.92 6.62
C LEU A 574 -36.33 0.78 6.07
N GLU A 575 -36.56 -0.27 6.86
CA GLU A 575 -37.29 -1.45 6.41
C GLU A 575 -38.82 -1.27 6.44
N SER A 576 -39.36 -0.63 7.47
CA SER A 576 -40.82 -0.43 7.58
C SER A 576 -41.19 0.69 8.53
N VAL A 577 -42.32 1.34 8.25
CA VAL A 577 -43.05 2.22 9.19
C VAL A 577 -44.46 1.64 9.38
N GLU A 578 -44.77 1.20 10.60
CA GLU A 578 -46.07 0.59 10.93
C GLU A 578 -46.81 1.44 11.98
N GLU A 579 -48.07 1.76 11.72
CA GLU A 579 -48.93 2.44 12.70
C GLU A 579 -49.31 1.47 13.84
N VAL A 580 -49.08 1.89 15.08
CA VAL A 580 -49.39 1.13 16.30
C VAL A 580 -50.23 1.95 17.29
N ASP A 581 -50.68 1.33 18.38
CA ASP A 581 -51.48 2.03 19.39
C ASP A 581 -50.63 3.10 20.10
N GLY A 582 -50.85 4.37 19.76
CA GLY A 582 -50.16 5.52 20.35
C GLY A 582 -49.03 6.12 19.50
N GLY A 583 -48.84 5.66 18.26
CA GLY A 583 -47.77 6.17 17.40
C GLY A 583 -47.39 5.25 16.24
N TYR A 584 -46.09 5.19 15.96
CA TYR A 584 -45.53 4.39 14.87
C TYR A 584 -44.30 3.60 15.31
N GLU A 585 -44.14 2.39 14.77
CA GLU A 585 -42.91 1.59 14.85
C GLU A 585 -42.13 1.75 13.55
N VAL A 586 -40.90 2.27 13.64
CA VAL A 586 -39.96 2.39 12.54
C VAL A 586 -38.91 1.29 12.70
N GLN A 587 -38.84 0.35 11.76
CA GLN A 587 -37.81 -0.69 11.74
C GLN A 587 -36.67 -0.25 10.83
N ILE A 588 -35.45 -0.36 11.35
CA ILE A 588 -34.21 0.04 10.68
C ILE A 588 -33.25 -1.13 10.77
N ARG A 589 -32.49 -1.37 9.70
CA ARG A 589 -31.45 -2.39 9.64
C ARG A 589 -30.10 -1.74 9.40
N ASN A 590 -29.08 -2.14 10.15
CA ASN A 590 -27.69 -1.84 9.87
C ASN A 590 -27.16 -2.86 8.87
N VAL A 591 -27.13 -2.47 7.60
CA VAL A 591 -26.73 -3.32 6.49
C VAL A 591 -25.20 -3.41 6.40
N GLY A 592 -24.52 -2.27 6.60
CA GLY A 592 -23.07 -2.16 6.45
C GLY A 592 -22.26 -2.62 7.67
N GLY A 593 -22.90 -2.79 8.83
CA GLY A 593 -22.31 -3.40 10.03
C GLY A 593 -21.56 -2.44 10.95
N TRP A 594 -21.19 -1.23 10.51
CA TRP A 594 -20.59 -0.24 11.41
C TRP A 594 -21.61 0.31 12.40
N PRO A 595 -21.30 0.39 13.71
CA PRO A 595 -22.20 0.97 14.68
C PRO A 595 -22.13 2.51 14.59
N ILE A 596 -22.84 3.07 13.62
CA ILE A 596 -22.95 4.51 13.38
C ILE A 596 -24.18 5.12 14.10
N PRO A 597 -24.09 6.36 14.59
CA PRO A 597 -25.25 7.11 15.06
C PRO A 597 -26.10 7.62 13.88
N PHE A 598 -27.39 7.86 14.13
CA PHE A 598 -28.30 8.40 13.13
C PHE A 598 -29.49 9.12 13.79
N ASP A 599 -30.12 10.00 13.03
CA ASP A 599 -31.38 10.66 13.38
C ASP A 599 -32.53 10.08 12.55
N VAL A 600 -33.68 9.84 13.19
CA VAL A 600 -34.94 9.55 12.50
C VAL A 600 -35.72 10.86 12.37
N ASP A 601 -35.65 11.48 11.20
CA ASP A 601 -36.34 12.72 10.88
C ASP A 601 -37.77 12.41 10.40
N VAL A 602 -38.75 13.05 11.05
CA VAL A 602 -40.17 12.77 10.88
C VAL A 602 -40.90 14.03 10.45
N ILE A 603 -41.72 13.93 9.40
CA ILE A 603 -42.64 14.98 8.97
C ILE A 603 -44.07 14.48 9.12
N TYR A 604 -44.90 15.26 9.80
CA TYR A 604 -46.32 14.99 9.99
C TYR A 604 -47.17 15.62 8.88
N ALA A 605 -48.36 15.08 8.65
CA ALA A 605 -49.30 15.57 7.64
C ALA A 605 -49.77 17.02 7.87
N ASP A 606 -49.62 17.57 9.08
CA ASP A 606 -49.90 18.98 9.38
C ASP A 606 -48.70 19.92 9.13
N GLY A 607 -47.58 19.37 8.68
CA GLY A 607 -46.32 20.04 8.37
C GLY A 607 -45.40 20.26 9.57
N SER A 608 -45.75 19.78 10.77
CA SER A 608 -44.83 19.75 11.90
C SER A 608 -43.75 18.67 11.70
N GLN A 609 -42.61 18.85 12.38
CA GLN A 609 -41.44 17.98 12.25
C GLN A 609 -40.84 17.68 13.61
N GLU A 610 -40.29 16.49 13.76
CA GLU A 610 -39.41 16.13 14.88
C GLU A 610 -38.28 15.21 14.40
N SER A 611 -37.27 15.05 15.26
CA SER A 611 -36.11 14.21 14.98
C SER A 611 -35.79 13.40 16.23
N VAL A 612 -35.61 12.08 16.07
CA VAL A 612 -35.29 11.15 17.15
C VAL A 612 -33.89 10.61 16.96
N HIS A 613 -32.96 11.07 17.80
CA HIS A 613 -31.56 10.67 17.77
C HIS A 613 -31.33 9.28 18.37
N GLN A 614 -30.51 8.46 17.70
CA GLN A 614 -29.98 7.19 18.19
C GLN A 614 -28.46 7.20 18.16
N ASN A 615 -27.86 6.80 19.29
CA ASN A 615 -26.41 6.64 19.39
C ASN A 615 -25.98 5.19 19.03
N PRO A 616 -24.67 4.90 18.91
CA PRO A 616 -24.19 3.59 18.48
C PRO A 616 -24.60 2.39 19.35
N ALA A 617 -25.02 2.62 20.60
CA ALA A 617 -25.40 1.54 21.53
C ALA A 617 -26.59 0.71 21.02
N ILE A 618 -27.39 1.25 20.11
CA ILE A 618 -28.53 0.55 19.52
C ILE A 618 -28.13 -0.70 18.73
N TRP A 619 -26.87 -0.77 18.27
CA TRP A 619 -26.33 -1.87 17.45
C TRP A 619 -25.61 -2.96 18.24
N GLN A 620 -25.46 -2.81 19.56
CA GLN A 620 -24.64 -3.71 20.38
C GLN A 620 -25.13 -5.16 20.36
N ASP A 621 -26.44 -5.37 20.38
CA ASP A 621 -27.06 -6.69 20.53
C ASP A 621 -27.72 -7.22 19.24
N ALA A 622 -27.91 -6.37 18.23
CA ALA A 622 -28.62 -6.69 17.00
C ALA A 622 -28.25 -5.77 15.83
N ASP A 623 -28.36 -6.29 14.60
CA ASP A 623 -28.25 -5.55 13.34
C ASP A 623 -29.57 -4.86 12.93
N THR A 624 -30.61 -4.99 13.74
CA THR A 624 -31.94 -4.42 13.49
C THR A 624 -32.45 -3.70 14.74
N ALA A 625 -33.09 -2.55 14.52
CA ALA A 625 -33.60 -1.68 15.56
C ALA A 625 -35.07 -1.33 15.30
N THR A 626 -35.85 -1.16 16.37
CA THR A 626 -37.23 -0.68 16.31
C THR A 626 -37.35 0.60 17.11
N ILE A 627 -37.64 1.71 16.42
CA ILE A 627 -37.80 3.04 17.02
C ILE A 627 -39.29 3.35 17.17
N GLN A 628 -39.68 3.80 18.36
CA GLN A 628 -41.04 4.21 18.66
C GLN A 628 -41.18 5.72 18.46
N ILE A 629 -42.14 6.13 17.62
CA ILE A 629 -42.51 7.54 17.43
C ILE A 629 -43.86 7.77 18.10
N ASP A 630 -43.83 8.35 19.30
CA ASP A 630 -45.04 8.63 20.11
C ASP A 630 -45.81 9.82 19.52
N SER A 631 -46.93 9.57 18.83
CA SER A 631 -47.73 10.64 18.23
C SER A 631 -49.19 10.25 17.98
N ASP A 632 -50.07 11.25 18.10
CA ASP A 632 -51.48 11.17 17.69
C ASP A 632 -51.70 11.72 16.26
N GLN A 633 -50.63 12.15 15.58
CA GLN A 633 -50.68 12.79 14.26
C GLN A 633 -50.30 11.81 13.15
N GLU A 634 -50.95 11.94 11.98
CA GLU A 634 -50.65 11.11 10.82
C GLU A 634 -49.26 11.47 10.24
N LEU A 635 -48.41 10.46 10.02
CA LEU A 635 -47.11 10.63 9.38
C LEU A 635 -47.23 10.93 7.88
N GLN A 636 -46.46 11.91 7.42
CA GLN A 636 -46.27 12.20 6.01
C GLN A 636 -45.04 11.47 5.47
N SER A 637 -43.90 11.59 6.15
CA SER A 637 -42.63 10.96 5.75
C SER A 637 -41.71 10.68 6.93
N VAL A 638 -40.82 9.71 6.76
CA VAL A 638 -39.72 9.38 7.67
C VAL A 638 -38.45 9.31 6.84
N THR A 639 -37.34 9.86 7.36
CA THR A 639 -36.03 9.82 6.70
C THR A 639 -34.93 9.54 7.71
N LEU A 640 -33.97 8.70 7.35
CA LEU A 640 -32.75 8.48 8.14
C LEU A 640 -31.70 9.55 7.76
N ASN A 641 -31.10 10.15 8.77
CA ASN A 641 -30.06 11.16 8.61
C ASN A 641 -28.81 10.76 9.41
N ASN A 642 -27.75 10.40 8.69
CA ASN A 642 -26.53 9.82 9.25
C ASN A 642 -25.42 10.87 9.44
N GLY A 643 -25.70 12.16 9.20
CA GLY A 643 -24.73 13.24 9.40
C GLY A 643 -23.39 13.00 8.70
N ILE A 644 -22.29 13.08 9.46
CA ILE A 644 -20.92 12.90 8.94
C ILE A 644 -20.56 11.46 8.57
N PHE A 645 -21.36 10.47 8.98
CA PHE A 645 -21.10 9.07 8.69
C PHE A 645 -21.45 8.73 7.23
N GLN A 646 -22.43 9.46 6.69
CA GLN A 646 -23.00 9.26 5.35
C GLN A 646 -23.51 7.83 5.16
N ASP A 647 -24.26 7.62 4.09
CA ASP A 647 -24.94 6.35 3.84
C ASP A 647 -24.66 5.91 2.41
N TYR A 648 -24.30 4.63 2.22
CA TYR A 648 -24.02 4.12 0.89
C TYR A 648 -25.29 4.03 0.03
N VAL A 649 -26.40 3.49 0.56
CA VAL A 649 -27.64 3.25 -0.19
C VAL A 649 -28.71 4.27 0.18
N VAL A 650 -28.49 5.54 -0.19
CA VAL A 650 -29.42 6.63 0.17
C VAL A 650 -30.88 6.40 -0.24
N ALA A 651 -31.13 5.55 -1.23
CA ALA A 651 -32.47 5.25 -1.74
C ALA A 651 -33.39 4.51 -0.75
N ASP A 652 -32.86 3.76 0.22
CA ASP A 652 -33.66 3.04 1.21
C ASP A 652 -33.75 3.75 2.59
N ASN A 653 -33.27 5.00 2.66
CA ASN A 653 -33.35 5.84 3.86
C ASN A 653 -34.69 6.55 4.06
N ALA A 654 -35.63 6.42 3.12
CA ALA A 654 -36.86 7.22 3.14
C ALA A 654 -38.13 6.38 3.00
N TRP A 655 -39.15 6.77 3.76
CA TRP A 655 -40.52 6.29 3.64
C TRP A 655 -41.48 7.46 3.49
N GLU A 656 -42.47 7.32 2.61
CA GLU A 656 -43.57 8.29 2.44
C GLU A 656 -44.93 7.58 2.53
N SER A 657 -45.91 8.27 3.11
CA SER A 657 -47.29 7.75 3.19
C SER A 657 -47.97 7.72 1.81
N GLU A 658 -48.86 6.74 1.56
CA GLU A 658 -49.64 6.67 0.30
C GLU A 658 -50.50 7.93 0.02
N SER A 659 -50.73 8.78 1.02
CA SER A 659 -51.51 10.01 0.91
C SER A 659 -50.73 11.21 0.31
N SER A 660 -49.40 11.17 0.30
CA SER A 660 -48.53 12.24 -0.24
C SER A 660 -48.39 12.18 -1.77
N THR A 661 -48.65 11.02 -2.39
CA THR A 661 -48.46 10.76 -3.83
C THR A 661 -49.45 11.47 -4.78
N GLU A 662 -50.39 12.30 -4.30
CA GLU A 662 -51.34 13.05 -5.15
C GLU A 662 -50.90 14.50 -5.46
N THR A 663 -49.62 14.80 -5.77
CA THR A 663 -49.30 16.12 -6.38
C THR A 663 -48.00 16.21 -7.22
N SER A 664 -47.83 15.39 -8.26
CA SER A 664 -47.05 15.80 -9.47
C SER A 664 -47.14 14.75 -10.58
N GLY A 665 -48.16 14.88 -11.44
CA GLY A 665 -48.18 14.15 -12.70
C GLY A 665 -47.26 14.82 -13.73
N THR A 666 -46.13 14.19 -14.03
CA THR A 666 -45.58 14.15 -15.40
C THR A 666 -44.96 12.79 -15.67
N ASP A 667 -45.54 12.14 -16.66
CA ASP A 667 -45.18 10.89 -17.34
C ASP A 667 -43.66 10.83 -17.67
N GLY A 668 -42.98 9.80 -17.16
CA GLY A 668 -41.60 9.45 -17.47
C GLY A 668 -41.47 7.94 -17.36
N GLY A 669 -41.31 7.27 -18.50
CA GLY A 669 -41.44 5.83 -18.62
C GLY A 669 -40.29 5.05 -17.99
N ASP A 670 -40.64 3.84 -17.55
CA ASP A 670 -39.73 2.78 -17.15
C ASP A 670 -38.68 2.52 -18.24
N THR A 671 -37.42 2.67 -17.86
CA THR A 671 -36.31 1.89 -18.41
C THR A 671 -35.45 1.44 -17.24
N GLU A 672 -35.62 0.18 -16.82
CA GLU A 672 -34.55 -0.57 -16.19
C GLU A 672 -33.38 -0.61 -17.18
N GLY A 673 -32.32 0.10 -16.85
CA GLY A 673 -31.00 -0.09 -17.42
C GLY A 673 -30.04 -0.16 -16.24
N SER A 674 -29.58 -1.37 -15.91
CA SER A 674 -28.34 -1.53 -15.15
C SER A 674 -27.21 -1.13 -16.09
N GLY A 675 -26.91 0.16 -16.16
CA GLY A 675 -25.68 0.67 -16.72
C GLY A 675 -24.81 1.07 -15.55
N THR A 676 -23.78 0.28 -15.27
CA THR A 676 -22.56 0.83 -14.69
C THR A 676 -22.16 2.00 -15.58
N GLU A 677 -22.12 3.22 -15.06
CA GLU A 677 -21.47 4.34 -15.75
C GLU A 677 -19.97 4.03 -15.77
N ASN A 678 -19.54 3.22 -16.74
CA ASN A 678 -18.15 3.24 -17.19
C ASN A 678 -18.01 4.51 -18.03
N GLU A 679 -17.22 5.46 -17.53
CA GLU A 679 -16.83 6.63 -18.31
C GLU A 679 -16.16 6.17 -19.62
N ASP A 680 -16.47 6.84 -20.73
CA ASP A 680 -15.79 6.64 -22.03
C ASP A 680 -14.27 6.60 -21.82
N GLY A 681 -13.64 5.42 -21.95
CA GLY A 681 -12.19 5.26 -21.91
C GLY A 681 -11.54 5.19 -20.51
N ALA A 682 -12.09 4.40 -19.58
CA ALA A 682 -11.35 4.00 -18.38
C ALA A 682 -9.97 3.40 -18.77
N LEU A 683 -8.90 3.96 -18.21
CA LEU A 683 -7.49 3.64 -18.51
C LEU A 683 -6.99 2.29 -17.93
N GLY A 684 -7.90 1.39 -17.54
CA GLY A 684 -7.55 0.19 -16.77
C GLY A 684 -8.77 -0.60 -16.27
N LEU A 685 -8.62 -1.91 -16.04
CA LEU A 685 -9.66 -2.75 -15.40
C LEU A 685 -9.80 -2.50 -13.88
N GLY A 686 -8.84 -1.83 -13.26
CA GLY A 686 -8.84 -1.53 -11.82
C GLY A 686 -8.40 -2.70 -10.94
N ASP A 687 -7.51 -3.57 -11.44
CA ASP A 687 -6.86 -4.64 -10.68
C ASP A 687 -6.13 -4.12 -9.44
N THR A 688 -6.13 -4.91 -8.37
CA THR A 688 -5.56 -4.53 -7.06
C THR A 688 -4.05 -4.25 -7.12
N TYR A 689 -3.29 -4.99 -7.94
CA TYR A 689 -1.84 -4.84 -8.08
C TYR A 689 -1.45 -4.05 -9.33
N TYR A 690 -2.20 -4.21 -10.43
CA TYR A 690 -1.91 -3.59 -11.72
C TYR A 690 -3.12 -2.79 -12.24
N PRO A 691 -3.51 -1.68 -11.58
CA PRO A 691 -4.79 -1.02 -11.81
C PRO A 691 -5.01 -0.47 -13.23
N LEU A 692 -3.92 -0.26 -13.99
CA LEU A 692 -3.96 0.20 -15.38
C LEU A 692 -4.04 -0.95 -16.39
N GLU A 693 -3.86 -2.22 -15.98
CA GLU A 693 -3.92 -3.33 -16.93
C GLU A 693 -5.32 -3.52 -17.51
N GLY A 694 -5.35 -3.63 -18.83
CA GLY A 694 -6.52 -3.97 -19.63
C GLY A 694 -7.59 -2.90 -19.71
N ASN A 695 -8.59 -3.15 -20.56
CA ASN A 695 -9.67 -2.24 -20.88
C ASN A 695 -11.03 -2.94 -20.77
N PRO A 696 -11.99 -2.41 -19.99
CA PRO A 696 -13.32 -3.03 -19.83
C PRO A 696 -14.26 -2.82 -21.04
N GLY A 697 -13.92 -1.90 -21.95
CA GLY A 697 -14.78 -1.47 -23.06
C GLY A 697 -14.84 -2.44 -24.25
N TYR A 698 -14.04 -3.50 -24.24
CA TYR A 698 -14.09 -4.56 -25.26
C TYR A 698 -13.56 -5.90 -24.74
N ASP A 699 -13.88 -6.97 -25.46
CA ASP A 699 -13.43 -8.35 -25.23
C ASP A 699 -12.57 -8.80 -26.43
N ALA A 700 -11.28 -9.10 -26.20
CA ALA A 700 -10.37 -9.51 -27.26
C ALA A 700 -10.64 -10.96 -27.69
N GLN A 701 -10.92 -11.15 -28.97
CA GLN A 701 -11.30 -12.46 -29.52
C GLN A 701 -10.09 -13.21 -30.12
N HIS A 702 -9.23 -12.48 -30.82
CA HIS A 702 -8.09 -13.07 -31.53
C HIS A 702 -6.93 -12.08 -31.71
N TYR A 703 -5.70 -12.56 -31.51
CA TYR A 703 -4.48 -11.85 -31.88
C TYR A 703 -3.76 -12.55 -33.03
N THR A 704 -3.41 -11.79 -34.06
CA THR A 704 -2.39 -12.18 -35.04
C THR A 704 -1.14 -11.33 -34.83
N ILE A 705 -0.06 -11.98 -34.44
CA ILE A 705 1.24 -11.36 -34.12
C ILE A 705 2.23 -11.74 -35.22
N ASP A 706 2.61 -10.77 -36.05
CA ASP A 706 3.63 -10.93 -37.09
C ASP A 706 4.91 -10.24 -36.64
N LEU A 707 5.99 -10.98 -36.43
CA LEU A 707 7.27 -10.47 -35.92
C LEU A 707 8.43 -10.93 -36.79
N ALA A 708 9.28 -9.99 -37.20
CA ALA A 708 10.64 -10.27 -37.62
C ALA A 708 11.59 -10.01 -36.44
N VAL A 709 12.36 -11.03 -36.06
CA VAL A 709 13.22 -10.99 -34.86
C VAL A 709 14.68 -11.14 -35.27
N ASP A 710 15.50 -10.16 -34.87
CA ASP A 710 16.97 -10.25 -34.94
C ASP A 710 17.53 -10.56 -33.54
N VAL A 711 17.99 -11.80 -33.37
CA VAL A 711 18.56 -12.30 -32.11
C VAL A 711 19.84 -11.56 -31.73
N ALA A 712 20.67 -11.18 -32.71
CA ALA A 712 21.98 -10.60 -32.45
C ALA A 712 21.89 -9.16 -31.93
N THR A 713 20.86 -8.42 -32.35
CA THR A 713 20.61 -7.05 -31.89
C THR A 713 19.47 -6.94 -30.88
N ASN A 714 18.79 -8.04 -30.57
CA ASN A 714 17.55 -8.08 -29.78
C ASN A 714 16.53 -7.03 -30.27
N THR A 715 16.31 -6.98 -31.58
CA THR A 715 15.35 -6.04 -32.19
C THR A 715 14.19 -6.78 -32.80
N ILE A 716 13.00 -6.19 -32.68
CA ILE A 716 11.77 -6.67 -33.32
C ILE A 716 11.23 -5.62 -34.30
N ASP A 717 10.77 -6.09 -35.46
CA ASP A 717 9.93 -5.35 -36.42
C ASP A 717 8.61 -6.11 -36.55
N GLY A 718 7.54 -5.50 -36.09
CA GLY A 718 6.33 -6.21 -35.71
C GLY A 718 5.03 -5.53 -36.14
N SER A 719 4.00 -6.35 -36.29
CA SER A 719 2.62 -5.89 -36.33
C SER A 719 1.70 -6.85 -35.60
N THR A 720 0.91 -6.30 -34.69
CA THR A 720 -0.14 -7.04 -34.00
C THR A 720 -1.49 -6.56 -34.51
N THR A 721 -2.34 -7.52 -34.87
CA THR A 721 -3.75 -7.28 -35.20
C THR A 721 -4.62 -7.98 -34.17
N MET A 722 -5.46 -7.22 -33.48
CA MET A 722 -6.46 -7.72 -32.55
C MET A 722 -7.85 -7.64 -33.19
N GLU A 723 -8.59 -8.75 -33.15
CA GLU A 723 -10.03 -8.79 -33.38
C GLU A 723 -10.72 -8.72 -32.02
N ALA A 724 -11.69 -7.81 -31.85
CA ALA A 724 -12.36 -7.60 -30.57
C ALA A 724 -13.86 -7.33 -30.75
N LEU A 725 -14.63 -7.61 -29.70
CA LEU A 725 -16.03 -7.28 -29.56
C LEU A 725 -16.19 -6.11 -28.60
N ALA A 726 -16.72 -4.98 -29.04
CA ALA A 726 -17.00 -3.85 -28.16
C ALA A 726 -18.13 -4.21 -27.19
N THR A 727 -17.90 -4.05 -25.89
CA THR A 727 -18.92 -4.25 -24.83
C THR A 727 -19.74 -2.98 -24.64
N ASP A 728 -19.12 -1.82 -24.87
CA ASP A 728 -19.72 -0.48 -24.82
C ASP A 728 -19.58 0.28 -26.16
N GLU A 729 -20.22 1.45 -26.28
CA GLU A 729 -19.91 2.36 -27.39
C GLU A 729 -18.54 3.00 -27.14
N LEU A 730 -17.61 2.92 -28.11
CA LEU A 730 -16.23 3.38 -27.94
C LEU A 730 -15.95 4.58 -28.83
N ALA A 731 -15.92 5.77 -28.24
CA ALA A 731 -15.36 6.96 -28.88
C ALA A 731 -13.82 6.90 -28.98
N SER A 732 -13.20 6.21 -28.02
CA SER A 732 -11.78 5.82 -27.95
C SER A 732 -11.66 4.57 -27.09
N PHE A 733 -10.53 3.87 -27.19
CA PHE A 733 -10.16 2.74 -26.34
C PHE A 733 -8.63 2.65 -26.29
N ASP A 734 -8.06 1.95 -25.31
CA ASP A 734 -6.62 1.76 -25.16
C ASP A 734 -6.20 0.29 -25.29
N LEU A 735 -4.90 0.10 -25.46
CA LEU A 735 -4.18 -1.16 -25.40
C LEU A 735 -2.96 -0.94 -24.50
N ASP A 736 -2.61 -1.94 -23.69
CA ASP A 736 -1.34 -1.98 -23.00
C ASP A 736 -0.21 -2.20 -24.01
N PHE A 737 0.64 -1.18 -24.17
CA PHE A 737 1.81 -1.22 -25.05
C PHE A 737 2.87 -0.15 -24.74
N MET A 738 4.09 -0.55 -24.41
CA MET A 738 5.17 0.37 -24.03
C MET A 738 6.50 0.17 -24.79
N GLY A 739 7.39 1.15 -24.67
CA GLY A 739 8.77 1.12 -25.20
C GLY A 739 8.87 1.35 -26.70
N LEU A 740 8.40 0.41 -27.51
CA LEU A 740 8.67 0.34 -28.96
C LEU A 740 8.09 1.51 -29.77
N GLU A 741 8.72 1.83 -30.90
CA GLU A 741 8.29 2.91 -31.79
C GLU A 741 7.07 2.48 -32.62
N ILE A 742 5.94 3.18 -32.48
CA ILE A 742 4.72 2.93 -33.25
C ILE A 742 4.77 3.67 -34.57
N SER A 743 4.70 2.94 -35.69
CA SER A 743 4.75 3.50 -37.04
C SER A 743 3.37 3.70 -37.67
N ALA A 744 2.37 2.90 -37.28
CA ALA A 744 0.99 3.02 -37.77
C ALA A 744 -0.01 2.35 -36.82
N VAL A 745 -1.21 2.94 -36.73
CA VAL A 745 -2.39 2.36 -36.08
C VAL A 745 -3.59 2.45 -37.03
N THR A 746 -4.31 1.35 -37.20
CA THR A 746 -5.56 1.32 -37.97
C THR A 746 -6.68 0.63 -37.19
N VAL A 747 -7.90 1.12 -37.34
CA VAL A 747 -9.14 0.48 -36.89
C VAL A 747 -9.98 0.16 -38.12
N ASP A 748 -10.35 -1.10 -38.30
CA ASP A 748 -11.04 -1.64 -39.49
C ASP A 748 -10.34 -1.30 -40.82
N GLY A 749 -9.00 -1.28 -40.77
CA GLY A 749 -8.15 -0.92 -41.91
C GLY A 749 -8.15 0.57 -42.26
N ILE A 750 -8.78 1.42 -41.45
CA ILE A 750 -8.77 2.89 -41.57
C ILE A 750 -7.77 3.45 -40.56
N ALA A 751 -6.91 4.38 -40.97
CA ALA A 751 -5.97 5.03 -40.07
C ALA A 751 -6.70 5.70 -38.89
N ALA A 752 -6.23 5.43 -37.67
CA ALA A 752 -6.75 6.00 -36.43
C ALA A 752 -5.75 7.01 -35.84
N ALA A 753 -6.24 7.97 -35.07
CA ALA A 753 -5.36 8.80 -34.25
C ALA A 753 -4.97 8.01 -33.01
N PHE A 754 -3.77 8.26 -32.48
CA PHE A 754 -3.31 7.63 -31.25
C PHE A 754 -2.41 8.56 -30.45
N SER A 755 -2.38 8.34 -29.14
CA SER A 755 -1.40 8.87 -28.20
C SER A 755 -0.93 7.73 -27.31
N ARG A 756 0.27 7.84 -26.76
CA ARG A 756 0.75 6.91 -25.74
C ARG A 756 1.15 7.69 -24.50
N ASP A 757 0.63 7.29 -23.36
CA ASP A 757 1.07 7.72 -22.04
C ASP A 757 1.48 6.50 -21.22
N ARG A 758 2.77 6.39 -20.89
CA ARG A 758 3.36 5.19 -20.26
C ARG A 758 3.00 3.90 -21.03
N GLN A 759 2.25 2.99 -20.41
CA GLN A 759 1.76 1.73 -21.00
C GLN A 759 0.46 1.89 -21.79
N GLU A 760 -0.25 3.00 -21.64
CA GLU A 760 -1.56 3.21 -22.28
C GLU A 760 -1.43 3.73 -23.71
N LEU A 761 -1.69 2.89 -24.70
CA LEU A 761 -1.85 3.29 -26.11
C LEU A 761 -3.32 3.62 -26.39
N THR A 762 -3.73 4.86 -26.13
CA THR A 762 -5.07 5.34 -26.47
C THR A 762 -5.25 5.52 -27.97
N ILE A 763 -6.29 4.90 -28.52
CA ILE A 763 -6.66 4.88 -29.95
C ILE A 763 -8.02 5.55 -30.14
N THR A 764 -8.07 6.52 -31.04
CA THR A 764 -9.30 7.20 -31.43
C THR A 764 -9.68 6.79 -32.86
N PRO A 765 -10.72 5.95 -33.05
CA PRO A 765 -11.19 5.55 -34.37
C PRO A 765 -11.78 6.74 -35.15
N SER A 766 -11.84 6.61 -36.47
CA SER A 766 -12.38 7.68 -37.34
C SER A 766 -13.89 7.94 -37.18
N ALA A 767 -14.59 6.99 -36.57
CA ALA A 767 -15.97 7.08 -36.09
C ALA A 767 -16.09 6.19 -34.83
N PRO A 768 -16.98 6.52 -33.86
CA PRO A 768 -17.22 5.67 -32.70
C PRO A 768 -17.62 4.24 -33.10
N ILE A 769 -17.13 3.25 -32.35
CA ILE A 769 -17.50 1.85 -32.48
C ILE A 769 -18.76 1.63 -31.63
N ALA A 770 -19.81 1.04 -32.19
CA ALA A 770 -21.03 0.81 -31.43
C ALA A 770 -20.85 -0.37 -30.45
N ALA A 771 -21.55 -0.32 -29.32
CA ALA A 771 -21.69 -1.49 -28.44
C ALA A 771 -22.17 -2.72 -29.22
N ASP A 772 -21.69 -3.91 -28.82
CA ASP A 772 -21.88 -5.21 -29.49
C ASP A 772 -21.32 -5.30 -30.93
N ALA A 773 -20.51 -4.34 -31.38
CA ALA A 773 -19.89 -4.39 -32.70
C ALA A 773 -18.51 -5.08 -32.65
N ASN A 774 -18.27 -5.97 -33.61
CA ASN A 774 -16.91 -6.45 -33.86
C ASN A 774 -16.10 -5.37 -34.57
N PHE A 775 -14.85 -5.20 -34.14
CA PHE A 775 -13.88 -4.34 -34.79
C PHE A 775 -12.51 -5.01 -34.83
N THR A 776 -11.63 -4.46 -35.66
CA THR A 776 -10.23 -4.88 -35.74
C THR A 776 -9.32 -3.69 -35.50
N VAL A 777 -8.28 -3.88 -34.70
CA VAL A 777 -7.21 -2.89 -34.54
C VAL A 777 -5.88 -3.50 -34.94
N SER A 778 -5.09 -2.76 -35.70
CA SER A 778 -3.75 -3.18 -36.12
C SER A 778 -2.74 -2.10 -35.76
N VAL A 779 -1.69 -2.50 -35.06
CA VAL A 779 -0.60 -1.64 -34.61
C VAL A 779 0.69 -2.19 -35.22
N ALA A 780 1.46 -1.32 -35.89
CA ALA A 780 2.77 -1.64 -36.46
C ALA A 780 3.86 -0.92 -35.68
N TYR A 781 4.90 -1.65 -35.28
CA TYR A 781 5.90 -1.17 -34.33
C TYR A 781 7.28 -1.77 -34.59
N SER A 782 8.34 -1.10 -34.13
CA SER A 782 9.70 -1.62 -34.24
C SER A 782 10.63 -1.06 -33.16
N GLY A 783 11.69 -1.78 -32.83
CA GLY A 783 12.72 -1.31 -31.91
C GLY A 783 13.39 -2.44 -31.14
N THR A 784 14.15 -2.07 -30.11
CA THR A 784 14.65 -2.99 -29.09
C THR A 784 13.69 -2.92 -27.91
N PRO A 785 13.05 -4.04 -27.51
CA PRO A 785 12.25 -4.07 -26.30
C PRO A 785 13.11 -3.76 -25.07
N GLU A 786 12.59 -2.91 -24.19
CA GLU A 786 13.17 -2.67 -22.87
C GLU A 786 12.42 -3.56 -21.86
N PRO A 787 13.13 -4.39 -21.07
CA PRO A 787 12.49 -5.22 -20.05
C PRO A 787 11.71 -4.39 -19.04
N ASN A 788 10.56 -4.90 -18.61
CA ASN A 788 9.82 -4.32 -17.49
C ASN A 788 10.33 -4.89 -16.15
N GLN A 789 10.08 -4.19 -15.05
CA GLN A 789 10.43 -4.62 -13.70
C GLN A 789 9.13 -4.88 -12.96
N ASP A 790 8.91 -6.12 -12.49
CA ASP A 790 7.73 -6.42 -11.68
C ASP A 790 7.74 -5.55 -10.42
N GLN A 791 6.59 -4.94 -10.13
CA GLN A 791 6.41 -3.98 -9.05
C GLN A 791 5.71 -4.54 -7.81
N ALA A 792 5.06 -5.71 -7.91
CA ALA A 792 4.03 -6.06 -6.92
C ALA A 792 3.96 -7.54 -6.50
N LEU A 793 4.33 -8.50 -7.36
CA LEU A 793 4.20 -9.92 -7.04
C LEU A 793 5.50 -10.54 -6.51
N PHE A 794 5.54 -11.86 -6.37
CA PHE A 794 6.69 -12.60 -5.81
C PHE A 794 7.97 -12.50 -6.65
N LEU A 795 7.88 -11.90 -7.84
CA LEU A 795 8.97 -11.59 -8.75
C LEU A 795 9.37 -10.11 -8.70
N ALA A 796 8.90 -9.34 -7.70
CA ALA A 796 9.19 -7.91 -7.57
C ALA A 796 10.69 -7.61 -7.64
N GLY A 797 11.07 -6.68 -8.52
CA GLY A 797 12.45 -6.31 -8.81
C GLY A 797 13.20 -7.26 -9.78
N THR A 798 12.52 -8.26 -10.35
CA THR A 798 13.06 -9.06 -11.47
C THR A 798 12.57 -8.54 -12.82
N SER A 799 13.38 -8.74 -13.86
CA SER A 799 13.03 -8.34 -15.22
C SER A 799 12.08 -9.33 -15.89
N ASN A 800 11.02 -8.82 -16.51
CA ASN A 800 10.06 -9.60 -17.29
C ASN A 800 9.81 -8.98 -18.69
N GLY A 801 8.97 -9.64 -19.48
CA GLY A 801 8.61 -9.28 -20.85
C GLY A 801 9.53 -9.89 -21.90
N TRP A 802 9.98 -9.09 -22.87
CA TRP A 802 10.88 -9.55 -23.92
C TRP A 802 12.35 -9.45 -23.48
N LEU A 803 12.97 -10.60 -23.27
CA LEU A 803 14.30 -10.73 -22.66
C LEU A 803 15.30 -11.36 -23.63
N ALA A 804 16.59 -11.22 -23.29
CA ALA A 804 17.70 -11.83 -24.00
C ALA A 804 18.54 -12.66 -23.03
N TRP A 805 18.76 -13.94 -23.36
CA TRP A 805 19.59 -14.87 -22.59
C TRP A 805 20.87 -15.17 -23.37
N GLY A 806 21.96 -14.56 -22.90
CA GLY A 806 23.25 -14.56 -23.59
C GLY A 806 23.17 -13.90 -24.98
N GLU A 807 24.06 -14.30 -25.89
CA GLU A 807 24.11 -13.78 -27.27
C GLU A 807 23.24 -14.58 -28.27
N LYS A 808 22.41 -15.52 -27.79
CA LYS A 808 21.86 -16.60 -28.63
C LYS A 808 20.37 -16.84 -28.53
N ILE A 809 19.71 -16.30 -27.51
CA ILE A 809 18.29 -16.55 -27.26
C ILE A 809 17.62 -15.24 -26.92
N VAL A 810 16.49 -14.98 -27.55
CA VAL A 810 15.58 -13.88 -27.20
C VAL A 810 14.15 -14.39 -27.17
N GLY A 811 13.31 -13.82 -26.32
CA GLY A 811 11.92 -14.25 -26.25
C GLY A 811 11.17 -13.71 -25.04
N ALA A 812 9.95 -14.20 -24.88
CA ALA A 812 8.95 -13.68 -23.96
C ALA A 812 8.92 -14.46 -22.63
N ALA A 813 8.94 -13.73 -21.53
CA ALA A 813 8.72 -14.20 -20.18
C ALA A 813 7.79 -13.19 -19.49
N ASN A 814 6.48 -13.34 -19.71
CA ASN A 814 5.54 -12.23 -19.59
C ASN A 814 4.88 -12.06 -18.22
N GLN A 815 4.90 -13.05 -17.34
CA GLN A 815 4.18 -12.92 -16.07
C GLN A 815 4.88 -11.93 -15.14
N PRO A 816 4.14 -11.04 -14.45
CA PRO A 816 2.70 -10.79 -14.59
C PRO A 816 2.27 -9.95 -15.80
N ASP A 817 3.06 -8.93 -16.16
CA ASP A 817 2.62 -7.83 -17.03
C ASP A 817 3.47 -7.61 -18.29
N GLY A 818 4.57 -8.34 -18.48
CA GLY A 818 5.60 -8.10 -19.48
C GLY A 818 5.20 -8.26 -20.96
N ALA A 819 3.97 -8.70 -21.27
CA ALA A 819 3.52 -8.80 -22.66
C ALA A 819 3.47 -7.43 -23.36
N MET A 820 3.17 -6.37 -22.62
CA MET A 820 3.07 -4.98 -23.12
C MET A 820 4.37 -4.44 -23.72
N ASN A 821 5.53 -5.07 -23.45
CA ASN A 821 6.82 -4.66 -24.02
C ASN A 821 7.03 -5.15 -25.46
N TRP A 822 6.20 -6.06 -25.96
CA TRP A 822 6.36 -6.63 -27.31
C TRP A 822 5.07 -6.93 -28.06
N ILE A 823 3.91 -6.93 -27.39
CA ILE A 823 2.57 -7.06 -27.99
C ILE A 823 1.66 -5.94 -27.47
N PRO A 824 1.10 -5.10 -28.35
CA PRO A 824 -0.05 -4.26 -28.03
C PRO A 824 -1.28 -5.13 -27.76
N SER A 825 -1.78 -5.15 -26.53
CA SER A 825 -2.82 -6.10 -26.10
C SER A 825 -3.72 -5.57 -24.99
N ASN A 826 -4.76 -6.31 -24.65
CA ASN A 826 -5.60 -6.08 -23.47
C ASN A 826 -5.00 -6.94 -22.35
N ASN A 827 -4.02 -6.39 -21.63
CA ASN A 827 -3.01 -7.19 -20.94
C ASN A 827 -3.43 -7.57 -19.53
N HIS A 828 -4.45 -8.43 -19.40
CA HIS A 828 -4.95 -8.87 -18.10
C HIS A 828 -5.39 -10.35 -18.11
N PRO A 829 -5.14 -11.14 -17.06
CA PRO A 829 -5.50 -12.57 -17.00
C PRO A 829 -7.00 -12.87 -17.20
N SER A 830 -7.88 -11.89 -16.98
CA SER A 830 -9.32 -12.05 -17.21
C SER A 830 -9.72 -11.99 -18.69
N ASP A 831 -8.93 -11.34 -19.55
CA ASP A 831 -9.22 -11.21 -20.99
C ASP A 831 -8.42 -12.22 -21.80
N LYS A 832 -9.11 -13.21 -22.37
CA LYS A 832 -8.47 -14.34 -23.06
C LYS A 832 -8.87 -14.39 -24.51
N ALA A 833 -7.86 -14.44 -25.37
CA ALA A 833 -8.05 -14.51 -26.81
C ALA A 833 -7.39 -15.77 -27.41
N THR A 834 -7.73 -16.07 -28.65
CA THR A 834 -6.96 -17.04 -29.46
C THR A 834 -5.78 -16.36 -30.14
N PHE A 835 -4.72 -17.09 -30.50
CA PHE A 835 -3.50 -16.48 -31.03
C PHE A 835 -3.00 -17.16 -32.31
N THR A 836 -2.52 -16.35 -33.25
CA THR A 836 -1.68 -16.77 -34.37
C THR A 836 -0.35 -16.05 -34.30
N PHE A 837 0.75 -16.78 -34.14
CA PHE A 837 2.10 -16.23 -34.18
C PHE A 837 2.74 -16.49 -35.54
N ARG A 838 3.29 -15.47 -36.17
CA ARG A 838 4.02 -15.53 -37.44
C ARG A 838 5.40 -14.93 -37.22
N ILE A 839 6.36 -15.79 -36.90
CA ILE A 839 7.68 -15.35 -36.42
C ILE A 839 8.72 -15.62 -37.50
N THR A 840 9.32 -14.56 -38.03
CA THR A 840 10.33 -14.58 -39.09
C THR A 840 11.72 -14.40 -38.48
N VAL A 841 12.62 -15.35 -38.74
CA VAL A 841 13.96 -15.40 -38.15
C VAL A 841 14.98 -15.89 -39.17
N ASP A 842 16.23 -15.46 -39.01
CA ASP A 842 17.36 -15.91 -39.82
C ASP A 842 17.91 -17.25 -39.34
N ASP A 843 18.33 -18.11 -40.28
CA ASP A 843 19.06 -19.35 -40.01
C ASP A 843 20.37 -19.03 -39.24
N PRO A 844 20.76 -19.86 -38.24
CA PRO A 844 20.19 -21.15 -37.87
C PRO A 844 19.06 -21.09 -36.81
N ASN A 845 18.51 -19.91 -36.53
CA ASN A 845 17.51 -19.77 -35.47
C ASN A 845 16.17 -20.41 -35.86
N VAL A 846 15.46 -20.90 -34.85
CA VAL A 846 14.09 -21.39 -34.96
C VAL A 846 13.20 -20.60 -34.00
N ALA A 847 11.94 -20.39 -34.37
CA ALA A 847 10.95 -19.76 -33.50
C ALA A 847 10.00 -20.80 -32.92
N VAL A 848 9.91 -20.84 -31.60
CA VAL A 848 9.04 -21.72 -30.81
C VAL A 848 8.00 -20.85 -30.13
N ALA A 849 6.73 -21.28 -30.14
CA ALA A 849 5.67 -20.53 -29.48
C ALA A 849 4.62 -21.46 -28.84
N SER A 850 3.73 -20.86 -28.05
CA SER A 850 2.50 -21.49 -27.56
C SER A 850 1.64 -22.01 -28.74
N GLY A 851 0.94 -23.13 -28.52
CA GLY A 851 0.07 -23.76 -29.51
C GLY A 851 0.74 -24.77 -30.45
N ILE A 852 0.20 -24.95 -31.65
CA ILE A 852 0.66 -25.97 -32.61
C ILE A 852 1.31 -25.31 -33.84
N LEU A 853 2.47 -25.84 -34.24
CA LEU A 853 3.15 -25.42 -35.46
C LEU A 853 2.33 -25.86 -36.67
N GLN A 854 1.79 -24.89 -37.41
CA GLN A 854 0.99 -25.12 -38.60
C GLN A 854 1.86 -25.24 -39.84
N GLU A 855 2.82 -24.31 -40.00
CA GLU A 855 3.60 -24.18 -41.22
C GLU A 855 4.98 -23.55 -40.94
N VAL A 856 5.98 -23.93 -41.73
CA VAL A 856 7.26 -23.23 -41.84
C VAL A 856 7.44 -22.81 -43.28
N ILE A 857 7.58 -21.50 -43.51
CA ILE A 857 7.67 -20.89 -44.84
C ILE A 857 9.09 -20.34 -45.03
N ALA A 858 9.81 -20.87 -46.02
CA ALA A 858 11.08 -20.28 -46.44
C ALA A 858 10.81 -18.93 -47.15
N VAL A 859 11.28 -17.84 -46.56
CA VAL A 859 11.16 -16.47 -47.12
C VAL A 859 12.20 -16.30 -48.22
N ASP A 860 13.44 -16.71 -47.94
CA ASP A 860 14.51 -16.85 -48.92
C ASP A 860 15.44 -18.04 -48.58
N ASN A 861 16.75 -17.95 -48.87
CA ASN A 861 17.68 -19.06 -48.62
C ASN A 861 18.13 -19.15 -47.15
N ASP A 862 18.04 -18.04 -46.41
CA ASP A 862 18.64 -17.91 -45.08
C ASP A 862 17.63 -17.40 -44.03
N THR A 863 16.35 -17.19 -44.39
CA THR A 863 15.29 -16.71 -43.48
C THR A 863 14.02 -17.54 -43.58
N ASN A 864 13.41 -17.88 -42.43
CA ASN A 864 12.20 -18.69 -42.32
C ASN A 864 11.13 -18.02 -41.45
N THR A 865 9.85 -18.13 -41.84
CA THR A 865 8.69 -17.76 -41.03
C THR A 865 8.02 -19.00 -40.44
N TYR A 866 7.90 -19.07 -39.11
CA TYR A 866 7.22 -20.11 -38.36
C TYR A 866 5.80 -19.63 -38.01
N ILE A 867 4.79 -20.40 -38.39
CA ILE A 867 3.38 -20.10 -38.10
C ILE A 867 2.87 -21.05 -37.02
N TRP A 868 2.58 -20.50 -35.84
CA TRP A 868 1.99 -21.20 -34.71
C TRP A 868 0.56 -20.73 -34.49
N ALA A 869 -0.33 -21.64 -34.07
CA ALA A 869 -1.71 -21.32 -33.73
C ALA A 869 -2.07 -21.88 -32.35
N MET A 870 -2.63 -21.01 -31.50
CA MET A 870 -3.23 -21.36 -30.22
C MET A 870 -4.73 -21.11 -30.31
N ASP A 871 -5.47 -22.18 -30.63
CA ASP A 871 -6.92 -22.13 -30.85
C ASP A 871 -7.73 -22.17 -29.55
N ALA A 872 -7.10 -22.56 -28.44
CA ALA A 872 -7.68 -22.42 -27.10
C ALA A 872 -7.39 -21.00 -26.55
N PRO A 873 -8.38 -20.34 -25.91
CA PRO A 873 -8.17 -19.02 -25.32
C PRO A 873 -6.99 -18.99 -24.35
N MET A 874 -6.20 -17.94 -24.42
CA MET A 874 -4.96 -17.73 -23.68
C MET A 874 -4.92 -16.30 -23.17
N ALA A 875 -4.43 -16.08 -21.95
CA ALA A 875 -4.11 -14.74 -21.47
C ALA A 875 -2.74 -14.31 -22.02
N THR A 876 -2.53 -13.02 -22.25
CA THR A 876 -1.29 -12.45 -22.79
C THR A 876 -0.06 -12.74 -21.91
N GLN A 877 -0.26 -12.76 -20.58
CA GLN A 877 0.77 -13.01 -19.57
C GLN A 877 1.41 -14.42 -19.66
N ILE A 878 0.69 -15.40 -20.23
CA ILE A 878 1.17 -16.79 -20.46
C ILE A 878 1.44 -17.10 -21.94
N ALA A 879 1.45 -16.07 -22.80
CA ALA A 879 1.82 -16.19 -24.19
C ALA A 879 3.34 -16.28 -24.36
N THR A 880 3.84 -17.33 -25.01
CA THR A 880 5.29 -17.54 -25.16
C THR A 880 5.71 -17.52 -26.62
N VAL A 881 6.80 -16.80 -26.89
CA VAL A 881 7.61 -16.88 -28.10
C VAL A 881 9.07 -16.93 -27.68
N MET A 882 9.82 -17.91 -28.16
CA MET A 882 11.25 -18.05 -27.94
C MET A 882 11.98 -18.26 -29.27
N VAL A 883 13.07 -17.53 -29.48
CA VAL A 883 13.88 -17.56 -30.70
C VAL A 883 15.32 -17.86 -30.35
N GLY A 884 15.88 -18.88 -30.99
CA GLY A 884 17.26 -19.31 -30.81
C GLY A 884 17.55 -20.63 -31.53
N GLU A 885 18.68 -21.26 -31.23
CA GLU A 885 18.99 -22.61 -31.70
C GLU A 885 18.48 -23.65 -30.67
N PHE A 886 17.53 -24.50 -31.06
CA PHE A 886 16.94 -25.52 -30.18
C PHE A 886 16.91 -26.91 -30.80
N GLU A 887 17.13 -27.94 -29.99
CA GLU A 887 16.87 -29.34 -30.29
C GLU A 887 15.49 -29.74 -29.74
N ARG A 888 14.61 -30.23 -30.62
CA ARG A 888 13.27 -30.69 -30.26
C ARG A 888 13.29 -32.19 -29.94
N VAL A 889 12.80 -32.55 -28.76
CA VAL A 889 12.56 -33.93 -28.32
C VAL A 889 11.07 -34.17 -28.23
N GLU A 890 10.57 -35.15 -28.97
CA GLU A 890 9.14 -35.46 -29.04
C GLU A 890 8.81 -36.78 -28.33
N SER A 891 7.72 -36.77 -27.58
CA SER A 891 7.08 -37.97 -27.06
C SER A 891 5.56 -37.84 -27.13
N VAL A 892 4.83 -38.85 -26.67
CA VAL A 892 3.36 -38.84 -26.63
C VAL A 892 2.93 -39.37 -25.27
N ALA A 893 2.14 -38.58 -24.55
CA ALA A 893 1.58 -38.97 -23.26
C ALA A 893 0.65 -40.21 -23.43
N PRO A 894 0.42 -41.01 -22.37
CA PRO A 894 -0.41 -42.21 -22.48
C PRO A 894 -1.86 -41.95 -22.90
N ASN A 895 -2.38 -40.74 -22.68
CA ASN A 895 -3.69 -40.27 -23.15
C ASN A 895 -3.71 -39.84 -24.63
N GLY A 896 -2.55 -39.76 -25.29
CA GLY A 896 -2.41 -39.42 -26.70
C GLY A 896 -2.02 -37.97 -26.99
N VAL A 897 -1.83 -37.13 -25.96
CA VAL A 897 -1.37 -35.75 -26.12
C VAL A 897 0.11 -35.74 -26.58
N PRO A 898 0.46 -35.07 -27.70
CA PRO A 898 1.84 -34.85 -28.08
C PRO A 898 2.60 -34.02 -27.04
N ILE A 899 3.80 -34.48 -26.67
CA ILE A 899 4.74 -33.74 -25.82
C ILE A 899 5.92 -33.28 -26.68
N ARG A 900 6.20 -31.98 -26.70
CA ARG A 900 7.23 -31.33 -27.52
C ARG A 900 8.19 -30.52 -26.63
N ASN A 901 9.30 -31.14 -26.24
CA ASN A 901 10.29 -30.49 -25.40
C ASN A 901 11.39 -29.82 -26.23
N TYR A 902 11.88 -28.68 -25.77
CA TYR A 902 12.91 -27.87 -26.44
C TYR A 902 14.09 -27.66 -25.51
N PHE A 903 15.27 -28.06 -25.98
CA PHE A 903 16.53 -27.97 -25.25
C PHE A 903 17.59 -27.28 -26.11
N LEU A 904 18.65 -26.79 -25.49
CA LEU A 904 19.78 -26.25 -26.24
C LEU A 904 20.59 -27.37 -26.92
N PRO A 905 21.20 -27.13 -28.10
CA PRO A 905 22.06 -28.09 -28.75
C PRO A 905 23.19 -28.56 -27.84
N GLY A 906 23.26 -29.88 -27.63
CA GLY A 906 24.26 -30.50 -26.76
C GLY A 906 23.91 -30.56 -25.27
N THR A 907 22.65 -30.30 -24.90
CA THR A 907 22.12 -30.57 -23.55
C THR A 907 22.37 -32.03 -23.16
N ASP A 908 22.76 -32.28 -21.91
CA ASP A 908 23.08 -33.63 -21.45
C ASP A 908 21.82 -34.49 -21.38
N GLN A 909 21.95 -35.77 -21.74
CA GLN A 909 20.79 -36.68 -21.80
C GLN A 909 20.09 -36.82 -20.44
N ALA A 910 20.81 -36.68 -19.33
CA ALA A 910 20.22 -36.73 -18.00
C ALA A 910 19.24 -35.57 -17.75
N ASP A 911 19.53 -34.38 -18.29
CA ASP A 911 18.68 -33.20 -18.13
C ASP A 911 17.40 -33.36 -18.98
N ILE A 912 17.53 -33.99 -20.15
CA ILE A 912 16.38 -34.37 -21.00
C ILE A 912 15.51 -35.41 -20.29
N ASP A 913 16.13 -36.45 -19.70
CA ASP A 913 15.44 -37.55 -19.01
C ASP A 913 14.69 -37.07 -17.74
N ALA A 914 15.07 -35.93 -17.14
CA ALA A 914 14.40 -35.37 -15.96
C ALA A 914 12.92 -35.03 -16.21
N PHE A 915 12.54 -34.78 -17.47
CA PHE A 915 11.16 -34.45 -17.87
C PHE A 915 10.34 -35.68 -18.32
N ASP A 916 10.90 -36.90 -18.32
CA ASP A 916 10.19 -38.14 -18.69
C ASP A 916 8.86 -38.38 -17.94
N PRO A 917 8.73 -38.06 -16.63
CA PRO A 917 7.49 -38.28 -15.88
C PRO A 917 6.28 -37.47 -16.35
N THR A 918 6.48 -36.40 -17.13
CA THR A 918 5.44 -35.44 -17.56
C THR A 918 4.18 -36.11 -18.10
N GLY A 919 4.33 -37.15 -18.94
CA GLY A 919 3.17 -37.85 -19.52
C GLY A 919 2.38 -38.66 -18.48
N GLU A 920 3.03 -39.21 -17.46
CA GLU A 920 2.36 -39.93 -16.37
C GLU A 920 1.64 -38.96 -15.44
N MET A 921 2.30 -37.85 -15.10
CA MET A 921 1.71 -36.76 -14.30
C MET A 921 0.45 -36.21 -14.97
N MET A 922 0.48 -35.98 -16.29
CA MET A 922 -0.68 -35.49 -17.05
C MET A 922 -1.89 -36.42 -16.90
N VAL A 923 -1.69 -37.73 -17.03
CA VAL A 923 -2.78 -38.71 -16.89
C VAL A 923 -3.32 -38.73 -15.47
N TYR A 924 -2.46 -38.60 -14.47
CA TYR A 924 -2.89 -38.50 -13.08
C TYR A 924 -3.74 -37.25 -12.83
N LEU A 925 -3.29 -36.10 -13.33
CA LEU A 925 -4.06 -34.85 -13.23
C LEU A 925 -5.39 -34.94 -13.97
N GLU A 926 -5.45 -35.63 -15.11
CA GLU A 926 -6.73 -35.87 -15.82
C GLU A 926 -7.74 -36.67 -14.98
N GLU A 927 -7.28 -37.62 -14.17
CA GLU A 927 -8.15 -38.39 -13.27
C GLU A 927 -8.77 -37.51 -12.17
N LEU A 928 -8.08 -36.43 -11.78
CA LEU A 928 -8.50 -35.50 -10.72
C LEU A 928 -9.32 -34.33 -11.24
N LEU A 929 -8.87 -33.71 -12.34
CA LEU A 929 -9.32 -32.38 -12.81
C LEU A 929 -10.16 -32.45 -14.08
N GLY A 930 -10.14 -33.60 -14.79
CA GLY A 930 -10.75 -33.75 -16.10
C GLY A 930 -9.73 -33.61 -17.24
N PRO A 931 -10.16 -33.73 -18.52
CA PRO A 931 -9.26 -33.82 -19.67
C PRO A 931 -8.25 -32.67 -19.75
N TYR A 932 -7.06 -32.96 -20.26
CA TYR A 932 -6.04 -31.95 -20.53
C TYR A 932 -6.60 -30.92 -21.54
N PRO A 933 -6.46 -29.60 -21.28
CA PRO A 933 -7.23 -28.59 -22.00
C PRO A 933 -6.70 -28.21 -23.39
N TYR A 934 -5.47 -28.62 -23.76
CA TYR A 934 -4.80 -28.16 -25.00
C TYR A 934 -4.40 -29.31 -25.94
N GLU A 935 -4.07 -28.99 -27.19
CA GLU A 935 -3.73 -29.97 -28.23
C GLU A 935 -2.35 -30.60 -28.06
N ALA A 936 -1.43 -29.92 -27.38
CA ALA A 936 -0.10 -30.41 -27.05
C ALA A 936 0.38 -29.81 -25.72
N TYR A 937 1.41 -30.43 -25.16
CA TYR A 937 2.19 -29.88 -24.05
C TYR A 937 3.68 -29.94 -24.41
N GLY A 938 4.50 -29.27 -23.63
CA GLY A 938 5.94 -29.34 -23.76
C GLY A 938 6.62 -28.58 -22.64
N VAL A 939 7.92 -28.78 -22.53
CA VAL A 939 8.78 -27.91 -21.72
C VAL A 939 9.85 -27.26 -22.58
N MET A 940 10.31 -26.10 -22.15
CA MET A 940 11.43 -25.39 -22.74
C MET A 940 12.45 -25.07 -21.65
N VAL A 941 13.71 -25.42 -21.86
CA VAL A 941 14.78 -25.15 -20.87
C VAL A 941 15.69 -24.04 -21.39
N ILE A 942 15.82 -22.96 -20.62
CA ILE A 942 16.57 -21.74 -20.96
C ILE A 942 17.53 -21.44 -19.81
N PRO A 943 18.85 -21.38 -20.04
CA PRO A 943 19.79 -21.00 -18.99
C PRO A 943 19.62 -19.55 -18.55
N ASP A 944 19.72 -19.32 -17.24
CA ASP A 944 19.61 -18.02 -16.58
C ASP A 944 18.25 -17.35 -16.86
N TYR A 945 17.16 -18.13 -16.89
CA TYR A 945 15.83 -17.71 -17.37
C TYR A 945 15.27 -16.51 -16.59
N ILE A 946 14.70 -16.73 -15.41
CA ILE A 946 14.26 -15.70 -14.48
C ILE A 946 14.61 -16.20 -13.10
N ALA A 947 15.64 -15.63 -12.47
CA ALA A 947 15.98 -15.86 -11.06
C ALA A 947 15.94 -17.33 -10.60
N ASP A 948 16.49 -18.26 -11.39
CA ASP A 948 16.45 -19.70 -11.10
C ASP A 948 15.00 -20.23 -10.90
N SER A 949 14.05 -19.85 -11.78
CA SER A 949 12.63 -20.22 -11.68
C SER A 949 12.07 -20.98 -12.89
N ALA A 950 10.79 -21.34 -12.81
CA ALA A 950 10.01 -21.89 -13.91
C ALA A 950 8.72 -21.07 -14.07
N LEU A 951 8.16 -21.07 -15.28
CA LEU A 951 6.88 -20.44 -15.61
C LEU A 951 5.96 -21.43 -16.34
N GLU A 952 4.68 -21.34 -16.02
CA GLU A 952 3.62 -22.27 -16.38
C GLU A 952 3.10 -22.13 -17.81
N THR A 953 3.76 -21.31 -18.62
CA THR A 953 3.32 -20.80 -19.92
C THR A 953 2.49 -21.78 -20.77
N GLN A 954 1.40 -21.28 -21.37
CA GLN A 954 0.32 -22.14 -21.86
C GLN A 954 0.79 -23.07 -22.98
N SER A 955 0.54 -24.37 -22.83
CA SER A 955 0.95 -25.46 -23.75
C SER A 955 2.45 -25.71 -23.91
N LEU A 956 3.31 -24.93 -23.24
CA LEU A 956 4.76 -25.03 -23.29
C LEU A 956 5.36 -24.34 -22.06
N SER A 957 5.53 -25.03 -20.94
CA SER A 957 6.11 -24.44 -19.72
C SER A 957 7.60 -24.17 -19.90
N THR A 958 8.12 -23.10 -19.31
CA THR A 958 9.53 -22.69 -19.43
C THR A 958 10.26 -22.89 -18.10
N PHE A 959 11.46 -23.44 -18.13
CA PHE A 959 12.27 -23.76 -16.96
C PHE A 959 13.67 -23.16 -17.10
N ASP A 960 14.26 -22.72 -15.99
CA ASP A 960 15.71 -22.51 -15.94
C ASP A 960 16.49 -23.82 -16.13
N ASP A 961 17.77 -23.72 -16.52
CA ASP A 961 18.71 -24.83 -16.54
C ASP A 961 19.31 -25.08 -15.15
N PHE A 962 18.57 -25.83 -14.33
CA PHE A 962 19.04 -26.26 -13.03
C PHE A 962 20.07 -27.42 -13.11
N GLY A 963 20.15 -28.11 -14.25
CA GLY A 963 20.79 -29.43 -14.38
C GLY A 963 19.98 -30.58 -13.75
N ALA A 964 20.17 -31.80 -14.26
CA ALA A 964 19.32 -32.97 -13.98
C ALA A 964 19.14 -33.34 -12.50
N GLU A 965 20.16 -33.12 -11.67
CA GLU A 965 20.08 -33.44 -10.24
C GLU A 965 19.34 -32.36 -9.42
N ALA A 966 19.10 -31.19 -10.01
CA ALA A 966 18.48 -30.06 -9.34
C ALA A 966 17.08 -29.70 -9.85
N ILE A 967 16.65 -30.15 -11.05
CA ILE A 967 15.25 -30.02 -11.51
C ILE A 967 14.36 -30.91 -10.63
N PRO A 968 13.53 -30.35 -9.73
CA PRO A 968 12.68 -31.16 -8.87
C PRO A 968 11.50 -31.71 -9.67
N GLU A 969 11.25 -33.02 -9.55
CA GLU A 969 10.07 -33.68 -10.14
C GLU A 969 8.75 -32.98 -9.76
N VAL A 970 8.69 -32.41 -8.55
CA VAL A 970 7.53 -31.63 -8.08
C VAL A 970 7.38 -30.29 -8.78
N THR A 971 8.45 -29.65 -9.25
CA THR A 971 8.35 -28.42 -10.06
C THR A 971 7.72 -28.74 -11.41
N VAL A 972 8.09 -29.86 -12.05
CA VAL A 972 7.41 -30.29 -13.29
C VAL A 972 5.92 -30.55 -13.05
N MET A 973 5.58 -31.15 -11.92
CA MET A 973 4.17 -31.34 -11.53
C MET A 973 3.45 -30.01 -11.31
N HIS A 974 4.10 -29.05 -10.65
CA HIS A 974 3.60 -27.69 -10.39
C HIS A 974 3.26 -26.97 -11.70
N GLU A 975 4.22 -26.87 -12.63
CA GLU A 975 4.02 -26.19 -13.91
C GLU A 975 2.98 -26.88 -14.81
N LEU A 976 2.92 -28.21 -14.76
CA LEU A 976 1.92 -28.97 -15.51
C LEU A 976 0.51 -28.81 -14.92
N PHE A 977 0.38 -28.68 -13.59
CA PHE A 977 -0.90 -28.44 -12.94
C PHE A 977 -1.53 -27.13 -13.44
N HIS A 978 -0.69 -26.13 -13.70
CA HIS A 978 -1.17 -24.82 -14.10
C HIS A 978 -1.95 -24.78 -15.41
N GLN A 979 -1.78 -25.81 -16.26
CA GLN A 979 -2.55 -25.94 -17.49
C GLN A 979 -4.07 -25.97 -17.22
N TRP A 980 -4.51 -26.47 -16.05
CA TRP A 980 -5.90 -26.39 -15.59
C TRP A 980 -6.20 -25.13 -14.76
N TYR A 981 -5.33 -24.77 -13.83
CA TYR A 981 -5.49 -23.65 -12.88
C TYR A 981 -4.33 -22.66 -13.01
N GLY A 982 -4.58 -21.42 -13.42
CA GLY A 982 -3.53 -20.50 -13.87
C GLY A 982 -3.71 -20.19 -15.34
N ASN A 983 -3.85 -21.24 -16.17
CA ASN A 983 -4.00 -21.08 -17.61
C ASN A 983 -5.46 -21.19 -18.08
N THR A 984 -6.12 -22.34 -17.87
CA THR A 984 -7.54 -22.50 -18.26
C THR A 984 -8.46 -21.68 -17.35
N LEU A 985 -8.27 -21.80 -16.02
CA LEU A 985 -8.92 -20.96 -15.01
C LEU A 985 -7.94 -19.87 -14.58
N THR A 986 -8.17 -18.62 -15.00
CA THR A 986 -7.37 -17.47 -14.56
C THR A 986 -8.04 -16.75 -13.40
N VAL A 987 -7.26 -15.93 -12.70
CA VAL A 987 -7.80 -15.02 -11.68
C VAL A 987 -8.55 -13.86 -12.36
N ALA A 988 -9.54 -13.31 -11.66
CA ALA A 988 -10.22 -12.09 -12.06
C ALA A 988 -9.49 -10.83 -11.55
N ASP A 989 -8.64 -10.98 -10.55
CA ASP A 989 -7.80 -9.94 -9.95
C ASP A 989 -6.51 -10.62 -9.42
N TRP A 990 -5.34 -10.03 -9.63
CA TRP A 990 -4.05 -10.57 -9.20
C TRP A 990 -3.94 -10.71 -7.67
N GLY A 991 -4.73 -9.97 -6.90
CA GLY A 991 -4.97 -10.13 -5.46
C GLY A 991 -5.33 -11.57 -5.06
N ASP A 992 -5.95 -12.32 -5.97
CA ASP A 992 -6.37 -13.70 -5.77
C ASP A 992 -5.38 -14.75 -6.28
N LEU A 993 -4.09 -14.39 -6.47
CA LEU A 993 -3.05 -15.29 -6.98
C LEU A 993 -2.92 -16.61 -6.19
N TRP A 994 -3.34 -16.64 -4.92
CA TRP A 994 -3.39 -17.88 -4.13
C TRP A 994 -4.24 -18.99 -4.80
N LEU A 995 -5.19 -18.63 -5.67
CA LEU A 995 -5.97 -19.56 -6.50
C LEU A 995 -5.15 -20.22 -7.62
N HIS A 996 -4.04 -19.62 -8.05
CA HIS A 996 -3.07 -20.23 -8.96
C HIS A 996 -2.08 -21.07 -8.15
N GLU A 997 -1.27 -20.39 -7.33
CA GLU A 997 -0.09 -20.95 -6.65
C GLU A 997 -0.44 -21.98 -5.58
N GLY A 998 -1.50 -21.72 -4.81
CA GLY A 998 -1.87 -22.59 -3.69
C GLY A 998 -2.29 -23.98 -4.14
N PHE A 999 -3.00 -24.08 -5.27
CA PHE A 999 -3.43 -25.36 -5.83
C PHE A 999 -2.29 -26.08 -6.56
N ALA A 1000 -1.41 -25.35 -7.26
CA ALA A 1000 -0.23 -25.92 -7.88
C ALA A 1000 0.72 -26.52 -6.82
N ARG A 1001 0.96 -25.80 -5.71
CA ARG A 1001 1.71 -26.30 -4.56
C ARG A 1001 1.07 -27.53 -3.91
N TYR A 1002 -0.26 -27.57 -3.84
CA TYR A 1002 -0.97 -28.75 -3.34
C TYR A 1002 -0.83 -29.96 -4.27
N SER A 1003 -0.72 -29.74 -5.58
CA SER A 1003 -0.53 -30.81 -6.57
C SER A 1003 0.77 -31.59 -6.37
N GLU A 1004 1.83 -30.93 -5.88
CA GLU A 1004 3.11 -31.55 -5.56
C GLU A 1004 2.95 -32.63 -4.47
N VAL A 1005 2.20 -32.30 -3.42
CA VAL A 1005 1.87 -33.23 -2.33
C VAL A 1005 1.07 -34.40 -2.89
N LEU A 1006 0.03 -34.12 -3.69
CA LEU A 1006 -0.82 -35.14 -4.31
C LEU A 1006 -0.03 -36.11 -5.20
N TRP A 1007 0.99 -35.63 -5.91
CA TRP A 1007 1.86 -36.47 -6.73
C TRP A 1007 2.69 -37.44 -5.89
N TYR A 1008 3.28 -36.97 -4.80
CA TYR A 1008 3.99 -37.83 -3.87
C TYR A 1008 3.08 -38.84 -3.19
N GLU A 1009 1.84 -38.47 -2.85
CA GLU A 1009 0.86 -39.45 -2.35
C GLU A 1009 0.57 -40.53 -3.40
N HIS A 1010 0.34 -40.13 -4.66
CA HIS A 1010 0.04 -41.03 -5.78
C HIS A 1010 1.17 -42.05 -6.00
N THR A 1011 2.41 -41.56 -5.96
CA THR A 1011 3.62 -42.38 -6.16
C THR A 1011 4.05 -43.15 -4.89
N GLY A 1012 3.31 -43.03 -3.78
CA GLY A 1012 3.55 -43.76 -2.53
C GLY A 1012 4.70 -43.20 -1.68
N ARG A 1013 5.07 -41.94 -1.90
CA ARG A 1013 6.18 -41.20 -1.29
C ARG A 1013 5.72 -40.20 -0.23
N LEU A 1014 4.86 -40.64 0.70
CA LEU A 1014 4.32 -39.78 1.77
C LEU A 1014 5.40 -39.17 2.68
N ASP A 1015 6.52 -39.86 2.90
CA ASP A 1015 7.62 -39.32 3.69
C ASP A 1015 8.27 -38.11 2.98
N ASP A 1016 8.37 -38.13 1.65
CA ASP A 1016 8.90 -37.03 0.84
C ASP A 1016 7.92 -35.85 0.83
N ALA A 1017 6.61 -36.10 0.75
CA ALA A 1017 5.58 -35.07 0.92
C ALA A 1017 5.64 -34.38 2.29
N ASN A 1018 5.80 -35.16 3.37
CA ASN A 1018 5.96 -34.59 4.71
C ASN A 1018 7.27 -33.80 4.84
N ALA A 1019 8.35 -34.26 4.22
CA ALA A 1019 9.62 -33.56 4.22
C ALA A 1019 9.54 -32.23 3.47
N LEU A 1020 8.87 -32.20 2.31
CA LEU A 1020 8.60 -30.98 1.54
C LEU A 1020 7.84 -29.94 2.38
N LEU A 1021 6.73 -30.36 3.01
CA LEU A 1021 5.96 -29.48 3.90
C LEU A 1021 6.79 -29.03 5.10
N THR A 1022 7.52 -29.93 5.75
CA THR A 1022 8.36 -29.62 6.92
C THR A 1022 9.46 -28.62 6.55
N ALA A 1023 10.12 -28.80 5.41
CA ALA A 1023 11.15 -27.88 4.93
C ALA A 1023 10.60 -26.48 4.64
N ALA A 1024 9.39 -26.38 4.09
CA ALA A 1024 8.72 -25.09 3.91
C ALA A 1024 8.44 -24.39 5.25
N TYR A 1025 7.92 -25.15 6.24
CA TYR A 1025 7.69 -24.62 7.60
C TYR A 1025 8.99 -24.25 8.34
N GLU A 1026 10.01 -25.11 8.28
CA GLU A 1026 11.31 -24.86 8.91
C GLU A 1026 12.07 -23.71 8.25
N GLY A 1027 11.96 -23.56 6.92
CA GLY A 1027 12.49 -22.43 6.16
C GLY A 1027 11.89 -21.11 6.61
N GLN A 1028 10.55 -21.00 6.64
CA GLN A 1028 9.86 -19.80 7.14
C GLN A 1028 10.16 -19.51 8.61
N LEU A 1029 10.29 -20.55 9.45
CA LEU A 1029 10.72 -20.38 10.84
C LEU A 1029 12.18 -19.89 10.92
N HIS A 1030 13.07 -20.33 10.04
CA HIS A 1030 14.43 -19.84 9.98
C HIS A 1030 14.47 -18.38 9.51
N THR A 1031 13.74 -17.99 8.47
CA THR A 1031 13.69 -16.57 8.04
C THR A 1031 13.04 -15.66 9.09
N ALA A 1032 12.01 -16.14 9.79
CA ALA A 1032 11.35 -15.41 10.86
C ALA A 1032 12.12 -15.38 12.20
N LEU A 1033 13.12 -16.25 12.38
CA LEU A 1033 13.94 -16.34 13.61
C LEU A 1033 15.42 -16.02 13.38
N ALA A 1034 15.87 -15.83 12.14
CA ALA A 1034 17.24 -15.51 11.79
C ALA A 1034 17.35 -14.15 11.09
N PRO A 1035 17.29 -13.04 11.85
CA PRO A 1035 17.97 -11.81 11.46
C PRO A 1035 19.48 -12.07 11.18
N GLU A 1036 20.04 -13.16 11.71
CA GLU A 1036 21.43 -13.57 11.54
C GLU A 1036 21.82 -13.90 10.08
N GLU A 1037 20.89 -14.29 9.20
CA GLU A 1037 21.23 -14.56 7.78
C GLU A 1037 21.42 -13.28 6.95
N TYR A 1038 20.92 -12.13 7.40
CA TYR A 1038 21.28 -10.82 6.86
C TYR A 1038 22.68 -10.35 7.31
N ALA A 1039 23.34 -11.08 8.20
CA ALA A 1039 24.70 -10.81 8.67
C ALA A 1039 25.78 -11.66 7.96
N GLY A 1040 25.45 -12.30 6.83
CA GLY A 1040 26.32 -13.19 6.05
C GLY A 1040 27.21 -12.49 5.02
#